data_AF-A0A8J1MNG7-F1
#
_entry.id   AF-A0A8J1MNG7-F1
#
_cell.length_a   1.000
_cell.length_b   1.000
_cell.length_c   1.000
_cell.angle_alpha   90.00
_cell.angle_beta   90.00
_cell.angle_gamma   90.00
#
_symmetry.space_group_name_H-M   'P 1'
#
loop_
_entity.id
_entity.type
_entity.pdbx_description
1 polymer ?
#
loop_
_entity_poly.entity_id
_entity_poly.type
_entity_poly.pdbx_seq_one_letter_code
_entity_poly.pdbx_strand_id
1 'polypeptide(L)'
;MNTLTKRLWKCISYCFPFRKKKPNDNAVEEIEIKQESLEKQPIEANSERETSYEVNSERETTIEANSERETSNEVNSERETTVEANSEIETSNEVNSERETTVEANSEIETTNEVNSERETTVEANSEIETSNEVNSERETTVEANSERETTNEVNSERETTVEAKKKRETTTKAHRKRKAANKSNSTRKTAKKPNVSPERDKLYCDECVSRQKRCFEDQVKTAVAKKNVFWTDFKGSNDFERGLLSRGWVKKIAPTFNAGPKKTIFCDPTYGHEIISRYDIQPNLILTRQRIELHLLKEDQITNHFYGVDATSKSGLCNLLRQWCLSCDANPHTFFPRCYMFSEKNEKQAFIDDFTMTAACGILKWVLRTNGKSLQDEVIPSRKEKKEKTAFCMSDAKINNHGPARIVPEDIIVTALVACQFHLYDLTHEDEDDIICAGIVDRKHFISDYYRVMHHGAHIQNSDKYVDYCHQLLCKLRRVNPQLDIDGEKNIWISKPRALSRGRGIRCRNDLKDICSLGWKWVVQKYIERPLLVYGTKFDLRQHFLITDWHPLTIWFYKHSFLRFSSQPFTLERLDTAIHVCNNSIQRKLKNAPNRHPNLPEENMWHSDEFKEYLCTIGKEQVWDSIIIPGMKKALIHSMKATRENVKYKKNSYDLFGSDFLFGENFQPWLLEIQYKPDITKDTPVMKKIVPPMVEDILRVVIDYKDDPNCNVGGFELIYKQF
;
A
#
# COMPACT_ATOMS: atom_id res chain seq x y z
N MET A 1 -56.82 2.93 -8.91
CA MET A 1 -56.39 3.79 -10.04
C MET A 1 -56.89 5.20 -9.81
N ASN A 2 -56.05 6.05 -9.21
CA ASN A 2 -56.37 7.45 -8.89
C ASN A 2 -55.28 8.35 -9.46
N THR A 3 -55.70 9.34 -10.25
CA THR A 3 -55.22 10.74 -10.44
C THR A 3 -53.73 11.13 -10.37
N LEU A 4 -52.79 10.28 -9.97
CA LEU A 4 -51.34 10.46 -10.09
C LEU A 4 -50.83 10.11 -11.50
N THR A 5 -51.50 9.17 -12.18
CA THR A 5 -51.08 8.58 -13.46
C THR A 5 -51.27 9.49 -14.68
N LYS A 6 -52.00 10.61 -14.56
CA LYS A 6 -52.29 11.51 -15.71
C LYS A 6 -51.39 12.75 -15.81
N ARG A 7 -50.54 13.01 -14.81
CA ARG A 7 -49.59 14.16 -14.84
C ARG A 7 -48.13 13.78 -15.12
N LEU A 8 -47.82 12.48 -15.22
CA LEU A 8 -46.45 11.96 -15.33
C LEU A 8 -46.02 11.53 -16.76
N TRP A 9 -46.82 11.82 -17.79
CA TRP A 9 -46.58 11.32 -19.15
C TRP A 9 -46.36 12.44 -20.21
N LYS A 10 -45.57 13.46 -19.87
CA LYS A 10 -45.05 14.44 -20.83
C LYS A 10 -43.77 15.09 -20.28
N CYS A 11 -42.63 14.54 -20.67
CA CYS A 11 -41.27 15.12 -20.77
C CYS A 11 -40.22 14.05 -20.42
N ILE A 12 -39.92 13.19 -21.41
CA ILE A 12 -38.87 12.16 -21.36
C ILE A 12 -37.75 12.61 -22.30
N SER A 13 -36.59 12.92 -21.72
CA SER A 13 -35.22 12.89 -22.27
C SER A 13 -34.40 13.88 -21.44
N TYR A 14 -33.42 13.41 -20.66
CA TYR A 14 -32.29 14.14 -20.02
C TYR A 14 -31.99 13.55 -18.64
N CYS A 15 -31.47 12.32 -18.55
CA CYS A 15 -30.92 11.83 -17.27
C CYS A 15 -29.55 11.16 -17.35
N PHE A 16 -29.05 10.68 -18.50
CA PHE A 16 -27.64 10.24 -18.63
C PHE A 16 -27.17 10.28 -20.09
N PRO A 17 -26.19 11.12 -20.50
CA PRO A 17 -25.59 11.01 -21.83
C PRO A 17 -24.24 10.27 -21.77
N PHE A 18 -24.18 9.05 -22.32
CA PHE A 18 -22.93 8.50 -22.87
C PHE A 18 -22.81 8.87 -24.36
N ARG A 19 -21.81 9.71 -24.65
CA ARG A 19 -21.06 9.99 -25.91
C ARG A 19 -21.76 9.90 -27.29
N LYS A 20 -21.87 11.06 -27.97
CA LYS A 20 -21.00 11.49 -29.10
C LYS A 20 -21.50 12.84 -29.68
N LYS A 21 -20.71 13.92 -29.58
CA LYS A 21 -20.59 14.98 -30.60
C LYS A 21 -19.37 15.88 -30.32
N LYS A 22 -18.74 16.31 -31.42
CA LYS A 22 -17.49 17.12 -31.55
C LYS A 22 -17.66 18.57 -31.06
N PRO A 23 -16.56 19.30 -30.80
CA PRO A 23 -16.56 20.53 -30.02
C PRO A 23 -16.93 21.76 -30.87
N ASN A 24 -17.39 22.81 -30.19
CA ASN A 24 -17.26 24.18 -30.66
C ASN A 24 -16.95 25.08 -29.44
N ASP A 25 -15.68 25.48 -29.39
CA ASP A 25 -15.05 26.72 -28.93
C ASP A 25 -15.83 27.64 -27.98
N ASN A 26 -15.37 27.65 -26.73
CA ASN A 26 -14.85 28.83 -26.03
C ASN A 26 -14.56 28.42 -24.57
N ALA A 27 -13.37 27.88 -24.31
CA ALA A 27 -12.84 27.68 -22.97
C ALA A 27 -11.49 28.41 -22.90
N VAL A 28 -11.35 29.29 -21.93
CA VAL A 28 -10.10 29.99 -21.61
C VAL A 28 -9.26 29.03 -20.77
N GLU A 29 -8.14 28.58 -21.32
CA GLU A 29 -7.40 27.39 -20.91
C GLU A 29 -6.49 27.59 -19.67
N GLU A 30 -6.44 26.56 -18.84
CA GLU A 30 -5.37 26.21 -17.90
C GLU A 30 -4.35 25.38 -18.72
N ILE A 31 -3.05 25.67 -18.61
CA ILE A 31 -2.03 24.98 -19.42
C ILE A 31 -1.52 23.77 -18.63
N GLU A 32 -2.08 22.60 -18.94
CA GLU A 32 -1.57 21.29 -18.49
C GLU A 32 -0.93 20.59 -19.69
N ILE A 33 0.40 20.47 -19.69
CA ILE A 33 1.14 19.80 -20.76
C ILE A 33 1.70 18.47 -20.22
N LYS A 34 1.32 17.37 -20.89
CA LYS A 34 1.90 16.04 -20.67
C LYS A 34 2.67 15.64 -21.90
N GLN A 35 3.99 15.57 -21.77
CA GLN A 35 4.88 15.27 -22.89
C GLN A 35 5.74 14.04 -22.60
N GLU A 36 5.58 12.99 -23.41
CA GLU A 36 6.59 11.95 -23.60
C GLU A 36 7.51 12.41 -24.74
N SER A 37 8.69 12.95 -24.40
CA SER A 37 9.59 13.54 -25.39
C SER A 37 10.58 12.52 -25.96
N LEU A 38 10.62 12.41 -27.30
CA LEU A 38 11.68 11.71 -28.04
C LEU A 38 12.79 12.67 -28.55
N GLU A 39 12.69 13.99 -28.27
CA GLU A 39 13.59 15.03 -28.78
C GLU A 39 14.22 15.88 -27.66
N LYS A 40 15.47 16.35 -27.88
CA LYS A 40 16.15 17.30 -26.98
C LYS A 40 15.68 18.73 -27.31
N GLN A 41 14.52 19.15 -26.80
CA GLN A 41 14.11 20.56 -26.86
C GLN A 41 13.70 21.06 -25.47
N PRO A 42 14.07 22.29 -25.09
CA PRO A 42 13.62 22.90 -23.85
C PRO A 42 12.10 23.10 -23.89
N ILE A 43 11.45 22.86 -22.75
CA ILE A 43 10.02 23.08 -22.57
C ILE A 43 9.86 24.47 -21.96
N GLU A 44 9.45 25.45 -22.78
CA GLU A 44 9.20 26.83 -22.36
C GLU A 44 7.70 27.09 -22.19
N ALA A 45 7.32 27.66 -21.05
CA ALA A 45 5.93 27.76 -20.63
C ALA A 45 5.64 28.99 -19.76
N ASN A 46 5.21 30.07 -20.40
CA ASN A 46 4.91 31.32 -19.71
C ASN A 46 3.40 31.63 -19.79
N SER A 47 2.77 31.94 -18.66
CA SER A 47 1.31 32.16 -18.57
C SER A 47 0.94 33.24 -17.53
N GLU A 48 -0.10 34.03 -17.78
CA GLU A 48 -0.71 34.94 -16.78
C GLU A 48 -1.59 34.19 -15.73
N ARG A 49 -1.58 32.85 -15.76
CA ARG A 49 -2.33 31.95 -14.87
C ARG A 49 -1.50 30.72 -14.52
N GLU A 50 -2.07 29.82 -13.72
CA GLU A 50 -1.44 28.58 -13.24
C GLU A 50 -0.85 27.72 -14.39
N THR A 51 0.34 27.18 -14.16
CA THR A 51 1.05 26.28 -15.09
C THR A 51 1.38 24.96 -14.41
N SER A 52 1.12 23.84 -15.09
CA SER A 52 1.47 22.50 -14.59
C SER A 52 2.09 21.60 -15.66
N TYR A 53 3.20 20.93 -15.30
CA TYR A 53 3.96 20.05 -16.19
C TYR A 53 4.18 18.67 -15.60
N GLU A 54 3.97 17.64 -16.43
CA GLU A 54 4.44 16.28 -16.17
C GLU A 54 5.35 15.84 -17.33
N VAL A 55 6.64 15.66 -17.03
CA VAL A 55 7.65 15.24 -18.02
C VAL A 55 8.27 13.93 -17.60
N ASN A 56 8.19 12.93 -18.47
CA ASN A 56 8.89 11.66 -18.31
C ASN A 56 9.82 11.45 -19.52
N SER A 57 11.13 11.44 -19.29
CA SER A 57 12.13 11.49 -20.35
C SER A 57 13.33 10.59 -20.08
N GLU A 58 13.70 9.75 -21.05
CA GLU A 58 14.97 8.99 -21.03
C GLU A 58 16.18 9.86 -21.44
N ARG A 59 15.97 11.18 -21.64
CA ARG A 59 16.95 12.15 -22.14
C ARG A 59 17.08 13.36 -21.24
N GLU A 60 18.12 14.15 -21.51
CA GLU A 60 18.33 15.45 -20.84
C GLU A 60 17.08 16.30 -20.97
N THR A 61 16.65 16.89 -19.86
CA THR A 61 15.36 17.57 -19.74
C THR A 61 15.57 18.97 -19.19
N THR A 62 15.10 19.98 -19.90
CA THR A 62 15.14 21.38 -19.49
C THR A 62 13.72 21.94 -19.52
N ILE A 63 13.26 22.47 -18.39
CA ILE A 63 11.96 23.11 -18.23
C ILE A 63 12.17 24.55 -17.77
N GLU A 64 11.54 25.48 -18.47
CA GLU A 64 11.43 26.90 -18.09
C GLU A 64 9.94 27.23 -17.98
N ALA A 65 9.42 27.36 -16.75
CA ALA A 65 8.00 27.56 -16.48
C ALA A 65 7.77 28.82 -15.63
N ASN A 66 7.12 29.83 -16.20
CA ASN A 66 6.84 31.08 -15.49
C ASN A 66 5.34 31.41 -15.45
N SER A 67 4.83 31.86 -14.30
CA SER A 67 3.40 32.14 -14.09
C SER A 67 3.13 33.41 -13.27
N GLU A 68 2.07 34.16 -13.56
CA GLU A 68 1.55 35.20 -12.63
C GLU A 68 0.72 34.60 -11.46
N ARG A 69 0.57 33.27 -11.38
CA ARG A 69 -0.11 32.58 -10.26
C ARG A 69 0.74 31.48 -9.67
N GLU A 70 0.46 30.22 -9.99
CA GLU A 70 1.14 29.06 -9.40
C GLU A 70 1.84 28.27 -10.51
N THR A 71 3.03 27.78 -10.21
CA THR A 71 3.80 26.90 -11.11
C THR A 71 4.02 25.56 -10.42
N SER A 72 3.66 24.45 -11.10
CA SER A 72 3.89 23.09 -10.61
C SER A 72 4.57 22.21 -11.64
N ASN A 73 5.75 21.66 -11.32
CA ASN A 73 6.49 20.79 -12.24
C ASN A 73 6.77 19.42 -11.63
N GLU A 74 6.42 18.36 -12.36
CA GLU A 74 6.82 16.99 -12.07
C GLU A 74 7.72 16.46 -13.18
N VAL A 75 8.98 16.20 -12.84
CA VAL A 75 10.00 15.81 -13.82
C VAL A 75 10.63 14.51 -13.41
N ASN A 76 10.48 13.49 -14.25
CA ASN A 76 11.16 12.21 -14.11
C ASN A 76 12.10 12.00 -15.30
N SER A 77 13.41 12.02 -15.06
CA SER A 77 14.41 11.89 -16.12
C SER A 77 15.50 10.87 -15.81
N GLU A 78 15.90 10.07 -16.81
CA GLU A 78 17.08 9.19 -16.70
C GLU A 78 18.41 9.94 -16.95
N ARG A 79 18.35 11.25 -17.22
CA ARG A 79 19.50 12.10 -17.58
C ARG A 79 19.48 13.43 -16.84
N GLU A 80 20.40 14.31 -17.20
CA GLU A 80 20.58 15.61 -16.55
C GLU A 80 19.29 16.42 -16.68
N THR A 81 18.88 17.03 -15.57
CA THR A 81 17.59 17.71 -15.47
C THR A 81 17.79 19.11 -14.94
N THR A 82 17.27 20.09 -15.68
CA THR A 82 17.30 21.50 -15.30
C THR A 82 15.87 22.02 -15.26
N VAL A 83 15.42 22.51 -14.11
CA VAL A 83 14.09 23.11 -13.95
C VAL A 83 14.26 24.54 -13.47
N GLU A 84 13.81 25.49 -14.26
CA GLU A 84 13.66 26.90 -13.89
C GLU A 84 12.16 27.20 -13.79
N ALA A 85 11.70 27.54 -12.60
CA ALA A 85 10.29 27.70 -12.30
C ALA A 85 10.04 28.97 -11.49
N ASN A 86 9.38 29.97 -12.07
CA ASN A 86 9.08 31.21 -11.36
C ASN A 86 7.57 31.48 -11.30
N SER A 87 7.10 32.07 -10.21
CA SER A 87 5.70 32.48 -10.08
C SER A 87 5.49 33.72 -9.23
N GLU A 88 4.33 34.39 -9.31
CA GLU A 88 3.99 35.45 -8.34
C GLU A 88 3.42 34.87 -7.03
N ILE A 89 2.74 33.72 -7.06
CA ILE A 89 2.11 33.12 -5.87
C ILE A 89 2.96 31.97 -5.33
N GLU A 90 2.86 30.79 -5.92
CA GLU A 90 3.46 29.56 -5.38
C GLU A 90 4.18 28.75 -6.44
N THR A 91 5.40 28.30 -6.12
CA THR A 91 6.17 27.40 -6.98
C THR A 91 6.36 26.06 -6.28
N SER A 92 6.00 24.96 -6.97
CA SER A 92 6.19 23.59 -6.48
C SER A 92 6.89 22.71 -7.51
N ASN A 93 8.02 22.10 -7.15
CA ASN A 93 8.74 21.19 -8.05
C ASN A 93 8.96 19.82 -7.39
N GLU A 94 8.57 18.75 -8.09
CA GLU A 94 8.93 17.37 -7.78
C GLU A 94 9.85 16.85 -8.89
N VAL A 95 11.16 16.76 -8.60
CA VAL A 95 12.18 16.39 -9.60
C VAL A 95 12.88 15.11 -9.21
N ASN A 96 12.75 14.07 -10.04
CA ASN A 96 13.43 12.81 -9.90
C ASN A 96 14.36 12.56 -11.10
N SER A 97 15.66 12.46 -10.85
CA SER A 97 16.67 12.28 -11.90
C SER A 97 17.73 11.25 -11.56
N GLU A 98 18.13 10.41 -12.53
CA GLU A 98 19.27 9.48 -12.37
C GLU A 98 20.65 10.17 -12.57
N ARG A 99 20.67 11.47 -12.92
CA ARG A 99 21.89 12.26 -13.17
C ARG A 99 21.86 13.61 -12.46
N GLU A 100 22.70 14.54 -12.91
CA GLU A 100 22.86 15.84 -12.28
C GLU A 100 21.56 16.63 -12.41
N THR A 101 21.20 17.32 -11.33
CA THR A 101 19.90 17.99 -11.22
C THR A 101 20.09 19.41 -10.73
N THR A 102 19.59 20.36 -11.50
CA THR A 102 19.57 21.77 -11.12
C THR A 102 18.12 22.25 -11.06
N VAL A 103 17.70 22.79 -9.93
CA VAL A 103 16.38 23.39 -9.76
C VAL A 103 16.56 24.83 -9.31
N GLU A 104 16.07 25.78 -10.11
CA GLU A 104 15.96 27.18 -9.77
C GLU A 104 14.47 27.51 -9.66
N ALA A 105 14.02 27.90 -8.46
CA ALA A 105 12.61 28.06 -8.16
C ALA A 105 12.38 29.35 -7.38
N ASN A 106 11.64 30.30 -7.95
CA ASN A 106 11.36 31.57 -7.27
C ASN A 106 9.84 31.85 -7.21
N SER A 107 9.38 32.45 -6.11
CA SER A 107 8.01 32.97 -6.00
C SER A 107 7.92 34.22 -5.12
N GLU A 108 6.80 34.95 -5.09
CA GLU A 108 6.63 35.98 -4.06
C GLU A 108 6.15 35.37 -2.72
N ILE A 109 5.30 34.33 -2.74
CA ILE A 109 4.72 33.77 -1.51
C ILE A 109 5.49 32.54 -1.03
N GLU A 110 5.31 31.37 -1.65
CA GLU A 110 5.91 30.12 -1.18
C GLU A 110 6.63 29.34 -2.29
N THR A 111 7.76 28.74 -1.94
CA THR A 111 8.52 27.87 -2.83
C THR A 111 8.74 26.52 -2.16
N THR A 112 8.31 25.44 -2.81
CA THR A 112 8.46 24.06 -2.32
C THR A 112 9.18 23.20 -3.35
N ASN A 113 10.28 22.56 -2.95
CA ASN A 113 11.00 21.63 -3.84
C ASN A 113 11.24 20.28 -3.16
N GLU A 114 10.83 19.20 -3.83
CA GLU A 114 11.20 17.82 -3.53
C GLU A 114 12.12 17.30 -4.64
N VAL A 115 13.41 17.19 -4.36
CA VAL A 115 14.42 16.81 -5.36
C VAL A 115 15.11 15.51 -4.95
N ASN A 116 15.00 14.50 -5.81
CA ASN A 116 15.67 13.21 -5.65
C ASN A 116 16.59 12.94 -6.83
N SER A 117 17.89 12.82 -6.56
CA SER A 117 18.91 12.64 -7.60
C SER A 117 19.97 11.60 -7.22
N GLU A 118 20.40 10.78 -8.18
CA GLU A 118 21.52 9.85 -7.96
C GLU A 118 22.90 10.51 -8.09
N ARG A 119 22.96 11.79 -8.50
CA ARG A 119 24.22 12.53 -8.68
C ARG A 119 24.19 13.90 -8.01
N GLU A 120 24.99 14.84 -8.53
CA GLU A 120 25.17 16.16 -7.95
C GLU A 120 23.87 16.96 -8.12
N THR A 121 23.49 17.65 -7.06
CA THR A 121 22.20 18.33 -6.98
C THR A 121 22.40 19.74 -6.50
N THR A 122 21.92 20.70 -7.28
CA THR A 122 21.92 22.12 -6.93
C THR A 122 20.49 22.62 -6.89
N VAL A 123 20.05 23.14 -5.75
CA VAL A 123 18.72 23.76 -5.61
C VAL A 123 18.91 25.21 -5.20
N GLU A 124 18.45 26.14 -6.02
CA GLU A 124 18.30 27.54 -5.69
C GLU A 124 16.80 27.84 -5.55
N ALA A 125 16.37 28.26 -4.37
CA ALA A 125 14.97 28.43 -4.05
C ALA A 125 14.73 29.72 -3.28
N ASN A 126 14.04 30.70 -3.87
CA ASN A 126 13.79 31.97 -3.20
C ASN A 126 12.30 32.29 -3.12
N SER A 127 11.87 32.90 -2.02
CA SER A 127 10.52 33.49 -1.90
C SER A 127 10.51 34.70 -0.98
N GLU A 128 9.44 35.51 -0.94
CA GLU A 128 9.34 36.55 0.09
C GLU A 128 8.85 35.97 1.43
N ILE A 129 7.98 34.95 1.45
CA ILE A 129 7.40 34.44 2.69
C ILE A 129 8.08 33.15 3.16
N GLU A 130 7.85 32.01 2.49
CA GLU A 130 8.31 30.70 2.97
C GLU A 130 9.00 29.88 1.88
N THR A 131 10.09 29.21 2.25
CA THR A 131 10.78 28.26 1.36
C THR A 131 10.96 26.93 2.08
N SER A 132 10.58 25.83 1.43
CA SER A 132 10.81 24.47 1.92
C SER A 132 11.47 23.58 0.87
N ASN A 133 12.64 23.03 1.19
CA ASN A 133 13.33 22.09 0.31
C ASN A 133 13.57 20.74 1.02
N GLU A 134 13.14 19.66 0.38
CA GLU A 134 13.53 18.30 0.71
C GLU A 134 14.41 17.75 -0.41
N VAL A 135 15.72 17.62 -0.13
CA VAL A 135 16.70 17.22 -1.14
C VAL A 135 17.38 15.92 -0.73
N ASN A 136 17.24 14.89 -1.54
CA ASN A 136 17.87 13.59 -1.35
C ASN A 136 18.82 13.29 -2.52
N SER A 137 20.12 13.17 -2.22
CA SER A 137 21.13 12.95 -3.25
C SER A 137 22.21 11.95 -2.83
N GLU A 138 22.67 11.11 -3.75
CA GLU A 138 23.78 10.19 -3.47
C GLU A 138 25.18 10.85 -3.53
N ARG A 139 25.28 12.10 -4.02
CA ARG A 139 26.55 12.82 -4.20
C ARG A 139 26.55 14.19 -3.51
N GLU A 140 27.27 15.15 -4.10
CA GLU A 140 27.44 16.49 -3.56
C GLU A 140 26.16 17.27 -3.78
N THR A 141 25.74 17.99 -2.74
CA THR A 141 24.46 18.70 -2.76
C THR A 141 24.68 20.13 -2.30
N THR A 142 24.27 21.07 -3.13
CA THR A 142 24.24 22.48 -2.79
C THR A 142 22.78 22.93 -2.74
N VAL A 143 22.39 23.58 -1.64
CA VAL A 143 21.07 24.19 -1.52
C VAL A 143 21.26 25.64 -1.10
N GLU A 144 20.85 26.56 -1.94
CA GLU A 144 20.76 27.98 -1.64
C GLU A 144 19.29 28.34 -1.52
N ALA A 145 18.83 28.70 -0.32
CA ALA A 145 17.43 29.00 -0.10
C ALA A 145 17.23 30.26 0.71
N ASN A 146 16.44 31.21 0.20
CA ASN A 146 16.26 32.50 0.85
C ASN A 146 14.78 32.89 0.94
N SER A 147 14.33 33.24 2.13
CA SER A 147 13.03 33.88 2.36
C SER A 147 13.07 34.99 3.41
N GLU A 148 12.06 35.85 3.46
CA GLU A 148 11.99 36.89 4.49
C GLU A 148 11.42 36.41 5.83
N ARG A 149 10.64 35.32 5.85
CA ARG A 149 10.07 34.76 7.10
C ARG A 149 10.68 33.42 7.52
N GLU A 150 10.43 32.36 6.74
CA GLU A 150 10.75 30.99 7.14
C GLU A 150 11.45 30.20 6.04
N THR A 151 12.57 29.56 6.39
CA THR A 151 13.30 28.65 5.50
C THR A 151 13.46 27.29 6.17
N THR A 152 12.99 26.23 5.52
CA THR A 152 13.18 24.84 5.96
C THR A 152 13.94 24.05 4.90
N ASN A 153 15.09 23.50 5.29
CA ASN A 153 15.92 22.68 4.40
C ASN A 153 16.18 21.33 5.06
N GLU A 154 15.60 20.26 4.52
CA GLU A 154 15.93 18.89 4.89
C GLU A 154 16.77 18.25 3.78
N VAL A 155 18.08 18.17 4.01
CA VAL A 155 19.03 17.66 3.01
C VAL A 155 19.64 16.36 3.50
N ASN A 156 19.49 15.30 2.71
CA ASN A 156 20.08 14.00 2.96
C ASN A 156 21.02 13.64 1.82
N SER A 157 22.32 13.82 2.03
CA SER A 157 23.33 13.44 1.04
C SER A 157 24.42 12.51 1.58
N GLU A 158 24.92 11.63 0.71
CA GLU A 158 25.97 10.68 1.10
C GLU A 158 27.39 11.28 1.03
N ARG A 159 27.56 12.46 0.41
CA ARG A 159 28.84 13.19 0.27
C ARG A 159 28.81 14.59 0.91
N GLU A 160 29.45 15.58 0.29
CA GLU A 160 29.52 16.94 0.82
C GLU A 160 28.18 17.65 0.64
N THR A 161 27.77 18.40 1.64
CA THR A 161 26.52 19.17 1.63
C THR A 161 26.86 20.60 1.98
N THR A 162 26.52 21.54 1.10
CA THR A 162 26.54 22.97 1.40
C THR A 162 25.11 23.48 1.40
N VAL A 163 24.69 24.11 2.50
CA VAL A 163 23.38 24.75 2.60
C VAL A 163 23.62 26.20 2.98
N GLU A 164 23.26 27.12 2.09
CA GLU A 164 23.27 28.56 2.37
C GLU A 164 21.83 29.07 2.51
N ALA A 165 21.59 29.86 3.55
CA ALA A 165 20.33 30.58 3.72
C ALA A 165 20.62 32.01 4.20
N LYS A 166 20.14 33.02 3.47
CA LYS A 166 20.46 34.44 3.66
C LYS A 166 19.18 35.30 3.83
N LYS A 167 18.55 35.28 5.02
CA LYS A 167 17.84 36.41 5.68
C LYS A 167 17.10 35.91 6.94
N LYS A 168 16.76 36.84 7.84
CA LYS A 168 16.61 36.64 9.30
C LYS A 168 15.16 36.72 9.80
N ARG A 169 14.50 35.59 10.07
CA ARG A 169 13.59 35.41 11.22
C ARG A 169 13.65 33.99 11.79
N GLU A 170 13.35 32.96 10.99
CA GLU A 170 13.43 31.55 11.43
C GLU A 170 14.00 30.65 10.31
N THR A 171 15.07 29.91 10.61
CA THR A 171 15.72 28.99 9.65
C THR A 171 15.93 27.64 10.32
N THR A 172 15.37 26.58 9.73
CA THR A 172 15.58 25.20 10.17
C THR A 172 16.29 24.41 9.08
N THR A 173 17.58 24.13 9.30
CA THR A 173 18.37 23.29 8.39
C THR A 173 18.71 21.96 9.06
N LYS A 174 18.30 20.85 8.46
CA LYS A 174 18.69 19.49 8.85
C LYS A 174 19.47 18.82 7.72
N ALA A 175 20.79 18.92 7.78
CA ALA A 175 21.67 18.18 6.88
C ALA A 175 22.12 16.86 7.54
N HIS A 176 21.75 15.71 6.97
CA HIS A 176 22.16 14.40 7.47
C HIS A 176 23.40 13.90 6.72
N ARG A 177 24.57 13.91 7.40
CA ARG A 177 25.82 13.35 6.85
C ARG A 177 26.10 11.95 7.40
N LYS A 178 26.22 10.95 6.53
CA LYS A 178 26.70 9.61 6.91
C LYS A 178 28.24 9.51 6.89
N ARG A 179 28.97 10.27 7.73
CA ARG A 179 30.38 9.94 8.07
C ARG A 179 30.88 10.65 9.35
N LYS A 180 31.26 9.85 10.35
CA LYS A 180 31.96 10.29 11.58
C LYS A 180 33.43 10.59 11.26
N ALA A 181 33.90 11.80 11.60
CA ALA A 181 35.30 12.11 11.74
C ALA A 181 35.88 11.45 13.02
N ALA A 182 37.11 10.94 12.92
CA ALA A 182 37.81 10.27 14.00
C ALA A 182 38.32 11.28 15.05
N ASN A 183 37.91 11.11 16.31
CA ASN A 183 38.56 11.72 17.46
C ASN A 183 39.50 10.70 18.12
N LYS A 184 40.81 10.95 18.05
CA LYS A 184 41.84 10.25 18.85
C LYS A 184 41.76 10.76 20.29
N SER A 185 41.59 9.87 21.26
CA SER A 185 41.98 10.12 22.64
C SER A 185 42.66 8.87 23.21
N ASN A 186 43.88 9.07 23.73
CA ASN A 186 44.72 8.06 24.37
C ASN A 186 44.25 7.82 25.81
N SER A 187 44.11 6.57 26.20
CA SER A 187 44.02 6.17 27.61
C SER A 187 44.68 4.80 27.79
N THR A 188 45.84 4.80 28.44
CA THR A 188 46.59 3.61 28.86
C THR A 188 45.95 2.96 30.09
N ARG A 189 45.80 1.63 30.07
CA ARG A 189 45.52 0.84 31.28
C ARG A 189 46.42 -0.40 31.34
N LYS A 190 47.14 -0.51 32.46
CA LYS A 190 48.15 -1.53 32.78
C LYS A 190 47.52 -2.92 32.95
N THR A 191 48.16 -3.95 32.39
CA THR A 191 47.86 -5.37 32.64
C THR A 191 48.82 -5.95 33.68
N ALA A 192 48.28 -6.76 34.60
CA ALA A 192 49.01 -7.48 35.64
C ALA A 192 49.51 -8.85 35.10
N LYS A 193 50.72 -9.25 35.52
CA LYS A 193 51.39 -10.51 35.18
C LYS A 193 50.80 -11.72 35.92
N LYS A 194 50.70 -12.86 35.22
CA LYS A 194 50.79 -14.23 35.78
C LYS A 194 51.41 -15.19 34.72
N PRO A 195 51.92 -16.38 35.11
CA PRO A 195 53.28 -16.80 34.78
C PRO A 195 53.44 -17.70 33.54
N ASN A 196 54.70 -17.76 33.09
CA ASN A 196 55.25 -18.54 31.98
C ASN A 196 54.90 -20.03 32.01
N VAL A 197 54.31 -20.50 30.90
CA VAL A 197 54.47 -21.87 30.38
C VAL A 197 54.98 -21.72 28.93
N SER A 198 55.88 -22.59 28.49
CA SER A 198 56.73 -22.43 27.29
C SER A 198 55.94 -22.22 25.97
N PRO A 199 56.25 -21.22 25.12
CA PRO A 199 55.41 -20.82 23.98
C PRO A 199 55.56 -21.63 22.69
N GLU A 200 56.54 -22.53 22.59
CA GLU A 200 56.95 -23.10 21.29
C GLU A 200 56.12 -24.31 20.84
N ARG A 201 55.56 -25.11 21.76
CA ARG A 201 54.68 -26.24 21.39
C ARG A 201 53.25 -25.81 21.06
N ASP A 202 52.73 -24.79 21.76
CA ASP A 202 51.39 -24.25 21.48
C ASP A 202 51.35 -23.41 20.19
N LYS A 203 52.44 -22.72 19.83
CA LYS A 203 52.55 -22.02 18.53
C LYS A 203 52.55 -22.97 17.35
N LEU A 204 53.30 -24.07 17.41
CA LEU A 204 53.37 -25.03 16.30
C LEU A 204 52.05 -25.78 16.10
N TYR A 205 51.37 -26.13 17.19
CA TYR A 205 50.03 -26.74 17.16
C TYR A 205 48.98 -25.74 16.63
N CYS A 206 49.10 -24.46 16.98
CA CYS A 206 48.26 -23.38 16.47
C CYS A 206 48.47 -23.11 14.97
N ASP A 207 49.72 -23.08 14.48
CA ASP A 207 50.04 -22.78 13.07
C ASP A 207 49.63 -23.93 12.12
N GLU A 208 49.78 -25.19 12.56
CA GLU A 208 49.33 -26.35 11.78
C GLU A 208 47.80 -26.43 11.73
N CYS A 209 47.10 -26.13 12.84
CA CYS A 209 45.64 -26.01 12.89
C CYS A 209 45.13 -24.91 11.95
N VAL A 210 45.72 -23.71 12.00
CA VAL A 210 45.36 -22.60 11.09
C VAL A 210 45.62 -22.99 9.63
N SER A 211 46.74 -23.65 9.33
CA SER A 211 47.07 -24.12 7.97
C SER A 211 46.14 -25.23 7.46
N ARG A 212 45.65 -26.11 8.35
CA ARG A 212 44.63 -27.13 8.02
C ARG A 212 43.27 -26.49 7.77
N GLN A 213 42.85 -25.54 8.61
CA GLN A 213 41.62 -24.76 8.41
C GLN A 213 41.66 -23.98 7.09
N LYS A 214 42.80 -23.34 6.78
CA LYS A 214 43.03 -22.63 5.51
C LYS A 214 42.79 -23.54 4.30
N ARG A 215 43.38 -24.74 4.30
CA ARG A 215 43.19 -25.74 3.23
C ARG A 215 41.75 -26.22 3.14
N CYS A 216 41.12 -26.49 4.28
CA CYS A 216 39.71 -26.92 4.32
C CYS A 216 38.79 -25.86 3.69
N PHE A 217 38.98 -24.58 4.02
CA PHE A 217 38.23 -23.49 3.40
C PHE A 217 38.52 -23.34 1.90
N GLU A 218 39.80 -23.47 1.48
CA GLU A 218 40.14 -23.46 0.05
C GLU A 218 39.42 -24.57 -0.72
N ASP A 219 39.31 -25.78 -0.16
CA ASP A 219 38.60 -26.90 -0.81
C ASP A 219 37.07 -26.71 -0.80
N GLN A 220 36.53 -26.09 0.26
CA GLN A 220 35.13 -25.65 0.28
C GLN A 220 34.85 -24.62 -0.83
N VAL A 221 35.71 -23.61 -0.99
CA VAL A 221 35.59 -22.62 -2.07
C VAL A 221 35.63 -23.30 -3.44
N LYS A 222 36.60 -24.19 -3.70
CA LYS A 222 36.67 -24.93 -4.97
C LYS A 222 35.40 -25.74 -5.22
N THR A 223 34.87 -26.40 -4.20
CA THR A 223 33.65 -27.20 -4.28
C THR A 223 32.43 -26.31 -4.58
N ALA A 224 32.30 -25.20 -3.86
CA ALA A 224 31.21 -24.24 -4.06
C ALA A 224 31.25 -23.62 -5.46
N VAL A 225 32.45 -23.28 -5.96
CA VAL A 225 32.66 -22.81 -7.32
C VAL A 225 32.24 -23.86 -8.35
N ALA A 226 32.68 -25.10 -8.19
CA ALA A 226 32.33 -26.19 -9.10
C ALA A 226 30.83 -26.48 -9.12
N LYS A 227 30.16 -26.37 -7.96
CA LYS A 227 28.71 -26.59 -7.80
C LYS A 227 27.86 -25.35 -8.09
N LYS A 228 28.45 -24.19 -8.39
CA LYS A 228 27.73 -22.91 -8.51
C LYS A 228 26.98 -22.50 -7.23
N ASN A 229 27.57 -22.77 -6.07
CA ASN A 229 27.04 -22.43 -4.74
C ASN A 229 27.76 -21.22 -4.12
N VAL A 230 28.02 -20.19 -4.92
CA VAL A 230 28.57 -18.92 -4.44
C VAL A 230 27.46 -17.91 -4.28
N PHE A 231 27.36 -17.23 -3.14
CA PHE A 231 26.35 -16.18 -2.94
C PHE A 231 26.94 -14.85 -2.50
N TRP A 232 26.19 -13.79 -2.74
CA TRP A 232 26.46 -12.46 -2.20
C TRP A 232 25.18 -11.86 -1.65
N THR A 233 25.32 -11.07 -0.58
CA THR A 233 24.19 -10.33 -0.02
C THR A 233 24.61 -9.01 0.61
N ASP A 234 23.79 -7.98 0.43
CA ASP A 234 23.93 -6.66 1.09
C ASP A 234 23.03 -6.51 2.32
N PHE A 235 22.19 -7.50 2.62
CA PHE A 235 21.23 -7.42 3.72
C PHE A 235 21.99 -7.41 5.06
N LYS A 236 22.21 -6.22 5.62
CA LYS A 236 22.76 -6.05 6.97
C LYS A 236 21.87 -6.77 7.98
N GLY A 237 22.43 -7.77 8.68
CA GLY A 237 21.71 -8.55 9.70
C GLY A 237 20.91 -9.75 9.17
N SER A 238 21.10 -10.17 7.91
CA SER A 238 20.49 -11.37 7.30
C SER A 238 21.06 -12.69 7.81
N ASN A 239 21.28 -12.81 9.12
CA ASN A 239 21.84 -14.02 9.71
C ASN A 239 21.01 -15.27 9.37
N ASP A 240 19.71 -15.15 9.06
CA ASP A 240 18.88 -16.30 8.69
C ASP A 240 19.18 -16.80 7.27
N PHE A 241 19.18 -15.92 6.25
CA PHE A 241 19.53 -16.30 4.87
C PHE A 241 20.97 -16.78 4.77
N GLU A 242 21.90 -16.06 5.39
CA GLU A 242 23.32 -16.43 5.39
C GLU A 242 23.53 -17.79 6.07
N ARG A 243 22.95 -18.04 7.25
CA ARG A 243 23.06 -19.34 7.91
C ARG A 243 22.43 -20.46 7.08
N GLY A 244 21.26 -20.23 6.48
CA GLY A 244 20.59 -21.21 5.64
C GLY A 244 21.42 -21.61 4.41
N LEU A 245 22.05 -20.65 3.74
CA LEU A 245 22.95 -20.90 2.61
C LEU A 245 24.23 -21.61 3.03
N LEU A 246 24.89 -21.14 4.10
CA LEU A 246 26.11 -21.76 4.62
C LEU A 246 25.88 -23.22 5.04
N SER A 247 24.73 -23.53 5.64
CA SER A 247 24.36 -24.90 6.02
C SER A 247 24.18 -25.84 4.82
N ARG A 248 23.88 -25.29 3.64
CA ARG A 248 23.81 -26.00 2.34
C ARG A 248 25.17 -26.11 1.65
N GLY A 249 26.24 -25.71 2.31
CA GLY A 249 27.60 -25.70 1.76
C GLY A 249 27.85 -24.58 0.73
N TRP A 250 27.04 -23.51 0.77
CA TRP A 250 27.31 -22.31 -0.04
C TRP A 250 28.41 -21.46 0.59
N VAL A 251 29.13 -20.71 -0.23
CA VAL A 251 30.22 -19.83 0.22
C VAL A 251 29.89 -18.37 -0.10
N LYS A 252 30.10 -17.49 0.88
CA LYS A 252 29.83 -16.06 0.77
C LYS A 252 30.98 -15.30 0.11
N LYS A 253 30.63 -14.47 -0.87
CA LYS A 253 31.50 -13.46 -1.47
C LYS A 253 31.23 -12.11 -0.78
N ILE A 254 32.27 -11.32 -0.49
CA ILE A 254 32.17 -10.03 0.23
C ILE A 254 31.90 -8.87 -0.75
N ALA A 255 32.59 -8.85 -1.89
CA ALA A 255 32.50 -7.78 -2.87
C ALA A 255 32.05 -8.36 -4.21
N PRO A 256 30.90 -7.96 -4.77
CA PRO A 256 30.49 -8.43 -6.07
C PRO A 256 31.32 -7.75 -7.17
N THR A 257 31.59 -8.46 -8.25
CA THR A 257 32.24 -7.90 -9.45
C THR A 257 31.19 -7.81 -10.55
N PHE A 258 30.43 -6.72 -10.50
CA PHE A 258 29.57 -6.31 -11.60
C PHE A 258 30.35 -5.23 -12.36
N ASN A 259 30.93 -5.59 -13.51
CA ASN A 259 31.62 -4.69 -14.45
C ASN A 259 32.85 -3.90 -13.94
N ALA A 260 33.51 -4.29 -12.85
CA ALA A 260 34.78 -3.69 -12.45
C ALA A 260 35.96 -4.40 -13.13
N GLY A 261 36.86 -3.64 -13.78
CA GLY A 261 38.21 -4.09 -14.13
C GLY A 261 38.96 -4.70 -12.93
N PRO A 262 40.16 -5.27 -13.11
CA PRO A 262 40.72 -6.36 -12.30
C PRO A 262 40.83 -6.04 -10.79
N LYS A 263 39.72 -6.16 -10.07
CA LYS A 263 39.65 -6.15 -8.61
C LYS A 263 39.44 -7.59 -8.16
N LYS A 264 40.41 -8.13 -7.43
CA LYS A 264 40.38 -9.51 -6.95
C LYS A 264 39.15 -9.70 -6.05
N THR A 265 38.32 -10.70 -6.37
CA THR A 265 37.12 -11.00 -5.59
C THR A 265 37.52 -11.56 -4.22
N ILE A 266 36.78 -11.19 -3.18
CA ILE A 266 37.10 -11.48 -1.78
C ILE A 266 36.03 -12.43 -1.22
N PHE A 267 36.41 -13.64 -0.79
CA PHE A 267 35.51 -14.56 -0.05
C PHE A 267 35.64 -14.35 1.46
N CYS A 268 34.57 -14.57 2.21
CA CYS A 268 34.63 -14.64 3.68
C CYS A 268 34.26 -16.03 4.19
N ASP A 269 35.03 -16.49 5.18
CA ASP A 269 34.58 -17.50 6.13
C ASP A 269 33.80 -16.76 7.25
N PRO A 270 32.59 -17.18 7.62
CA PRO A 270 31.85 -16.62 8.75
C PRO A 270 32.62 -16.67 10.08
N THR A 271 33.61 -17.56 10.19
CA THR A 271 34.38 -17.82 11.41
C THR A 271 35.80 -17.24 11.39
N TYR A 272 36.35 -16.85 10.23
CA TYR A 272 37.74 -16.39 10.12
C TYR A 272 37.93 -15.19 9.18
N GLY A 273 38.64 -14.18 9.68
CA GLY A 273 39.04 -13.00 8.92
C GLY A 273 40.41 -13.16 8.25
N HIS A 274 40.43 -12.94 6.94
CA HIS A 274 41.53 -12.46 6.09
C HIS A 274 42.82 -13.30 5.99
N GLU A 275 42.93 -14.13 4.92
CA GLU A 275 44.20 -14.37 4.20
C GLU A 275 44.10 -15.25 2.91
N ILE A 276 42.99 -15.94 2.64
CA ILE A 276 42.81 -16.86 1.47
C ILE A 276 42.28 -16.13 0.21
N ILE A 277 42.12 -14.83 0.34
CA ILE A 277 41.01 -14.11 -0.25
C ILE A 277 41.17 -13.81 -1.74
N SER A 278 42.36 -13.93 -2.35
CA SER A 278 42.68 -13.22 -3.59
C SER A 278 42.85 -14.07 -4.86
N ARG A 279 42.27 -15.28 -4.95
CA ARG A 279 42.63 -16.27 -6.01
C ARG A 279 41.57 -16.58 -7.07
N TYR A 280 40.30 -16.20 -6.88
CA TYR A 280 39.26 -16.51 -7.85
C TYR A 280 38.60 -15.22 -8.35
N ASP A 281 38.18 -15.21 -9.61
CA ASP A 281 37.36 -14.14 -10.20
C ASP A 281 36.04 -14.74 -10.68
N ILE A 282 35.09 -14.88 -9.75
CA ILE A 282 33.85 -15.62 -9.98
C ILE A 282 32.67 -14.79 -9.50
N GLN A 283 31.68 -14.56 -10.36
CA GLN A 283 30.44 -13.89 -9.98
C GLN A 283 29.60 -14.77 -9.05
N PRO A 284 28.88 -14.19 -8.07
CA PRO A 284 27.95 -14.96 -7.25
C PRO A 284 26.86 -15.62 -8.10
N ASN A 285 26.52 -16.87 -7.81
CA ASN A 285 25.41 -17.58 -8.44
C ASN A 285 24.06 -17.20 -7.84
N LEU A 286 24.03 -16.79 -6.57
CA LEU A 286 22.85 -16.28 -5.90
C LEU A 286 23.12 -14.89 -5.35
N ILE A 287 22.28 -13.94 -5.73
CA ILE A 287 22.41 -12.52 -5.39
C ILE A 287 21.18 -12.13 -4.58
N LEU A 288 21.36 -11.90 -3.28
CA LEU A 288 20.30 -11.43 -2.40
C LEU A 288 20.53 -9.97 -2.08
N THR A 289 19.76 -9.08 -2.69
CA THR A 289 19.93 -7.66 -2.45
C THR A 289 18.64 -6.92 -2.14
N ARG A 290 18.77 -5.79 -1.46
CA ARG A 290 17.69 -4.80 -1.36
C ARG A 290 17.72 -3.83 -2.53
N GLN A 291 18.90 -3.55 -3.07
CA GLN A 291 19.15 -2.58 -4.15
C GLN A 291 18.63 -3.06 -5.50
N ARG A 292 18.35 -2.12 -6.41
CA ARG A 292 18.00 -2.45 -7.79
C ARG A 292 19.20 -3.12 -8.48
N ILE A 293 18.93 -4.19 -9.22
CA ILE A 293 19.86 -4.86 -10.13
C ILE A 293 19.32 -4.82 -11.55
N GLU A 294 20.17 -4.45 -12.49
CA GLU A 294 19.91 -4.60 -13.92
C GLU A 294 19.85 -6.10 -14.30
N LEU A 295 18.64 -6.66 -14.49
CA LEU A 295 18.47 -8.10 -14.78
C LEU A 295 19.23 -8.57 -16.02
N HIS A 296 19.42 -7.67 -17.00
CA HIS A 296 20.11 -7.99 -18.24
C HIS A 296 21.62 -8.24 -18.03
N LEU A 297 22.21 -7.73 -16.95
CA LEU A 297 23.60 -8.01 -16.56
C LEU A 297 23.80 -9.37 -15.89
N LEU A 298 22.72 -10.01 -15.43
CA LEU A 298 22.79 -11.34 -14.84
C LEU A 298 22.98 -12.40 -15.92
N LYS A 299 23.70 -13.47 -15.61
CA LYS A 299 23.77 -14.70 -16.40
C LYS A 299 22.48 -15.51 -16.22
N GLU A 300 22.16 -16.38 -17.18
CA GLU A 300 20.90 -17.15 -17.19
C GLU A 300 20.73 -18.07 -15.96
N ASP A 301 21.83 -18.57 -15.42
CA ASP A 301 21.87 -19.47 -14.27
C ASP A 301 21.94 -18.76 -12.91
N GLN A 302 22.04 -17.42 -12.90
CA GLN A 302 22.08 -16.66 -11.65
C GLN A 302 20.68 -16.50 -11.05
N ILE A 303 20.60 -16.71 -9.74
CA ILE A 303 19.40 -16.55 -8.93
C ILE A 303 19.39 -15.15 -8.31
N THR A 304 18.26 -14.45 -8.35
CA THR A 304 18.10 -13.14 -7.71
C THR A 304 16.71 -12.99 -7.07
N ASN A 305 16.61 -12.23 -5.99
CA ASN A 305 15.34 -11.93 -5.34
C ASN A 305 14.67 -10.66 -5.94
N HIS A 306 14.56 -10.59 -7.28
CA HIS A 306 14.11 -9.39 -8.00
C HIS A 306 13.27 -9.67 -9.25
N PHE A 307 12.07 -9.09 -9.26
CA PHE A 307 11.26 -8.73 -10.41
C PHE A 307 11.12 -7.20 -10.52
N TYR A 308 10.74 -6.72 -11.70
CA TYR A 308 10.43 -5.31 -11.97
C TYR A 308 9.06 -5.16 -12.62
N GLY A 309 8.43 -3.99 -12.48
CA GLY A 309 7.12 -3.71 -13.08
C GLY A 309 5.97 -4.51 -12.45
N VAL A 310 6.06 -4.80 -11.14
CA VAL A 310 4.98 -5.49 -10.41
C VAL A 310 3.98 -4.45 -9.88
N ASP A 311 3.18 -3.85 -10.77
CA ASP A 311 2.36 -2.67 -10.45
C ASP A 311 1.34 -2.90 -9.32
N ALA A 312 0.93 -4.15 -9.10
CA ALA A 312 0.06 -4.55 -8.00
C ALA A 312 0.61 -4.23 -6.60
N THR A 313 1.90 -3.91 -6.47
CA THR A 313 2.50 -3.51 -5.18
C THR A 313 2.24 -2.05 -4.82
N SER A 314 1.65 -1.26 -5.72
CA SER A 314 1.17 0.10 -5.45
C SER A 314 -0.35 0.09 -5.28
N LYS A 315 -0.90 1.04 -4.51
CA LYS A 315 -2.35 1.10 -4.31
C LYS A 315 -3.10 1.46 -5.59
N SER A 316 -2.56 2.42 -6.35
CA SER A 316 -3.11 2.83 -7.64
C SER A 316 -2.97 1.73 -8.69
N GLY A 317 -1.80 1.10 -8.80
CA GLY A 317 -1.55 0.01 -9.73
C GLY A 317 -2.47 -1.19 -9.48
N LEU A 318 -2.62 -1.62 -8.22
CA LEU A 318 -3.57 -2.69 -7.88
C LEU A 318 -5.03 -2.30 -8.21
N CYS A 319 -5.42 -1.05 -7.97
CA CYS A 319 -6.77 -0.57 -8.29
C CYS A 319 -7.03 -0.63 -9.81
N ASN A 320 -6.10 -0.12 -10.61
CA ASN A 320 -6.20 -0.10 -12.07
C ASN A 320 -6.16 -1.50 -12.69
N LEU A 321 -5.22 -2.34 -12.25
CA LEU A 321 -5.10 -3.71 -12.74
C LEU A 321 -6.39 -4.51 -12.51
N LEU A 322 -6.94 -4.47 -11.29
CA LEU A 322 -8.16 -5.22 -10.99
C LEU A 322 -9.37 -4.67 -11.74
N ARG A 323 -9.48 -3.35 -11.91
CA ARG A 323 -10.55 -2.74 -12.71
C ARG A 323 -10.51 -3.21 -14.16
N GLN A 324 -9.34 -3.18 -14.79
CA GLN A 324 -9.16 -3.65 -16.17
C GLN A 324 -9.39 -5.16 -16.28
N TRP A 325 -8.93 -5.94 -15.29
CA TRP A 325 -9.14 -7.39 -15.24
C TRP A 325 -10.62 -7.78 -15.21
N CYS A 326 -11.47 -6.99 -14.55
CA CYS A 326 -12.91 -7.21 -14.54
C CYS A 326 -13.53 -7.20 -15.96
N LEU A 327 -12.91 -6.51 -16.92
CA LEU A 327 -13.38 -6.44 -18.31
C LEU A 327 -12.90 -7.61 -19.17
N SER A 328 -11.84 -8.32 -18.75
CA SER A 328 -11.15 -9.33 -19.57
C SER A 328 -11.28 -10.76 -19.04
N CYS A 329 -11.84 -10.97 -17.85
CA CYS A 329 -11.93 -12.29 -17.22
C CYS A 329 -13.23 -12.49 -16.44
N ASP A 330 -13.71 -13.74 -16.34
CA ASP A 330 -14.91 -14.14 -15.58
C ASP A 330 -14.82 -13.89 -14.06
N ALA A 331 -13.64 -13.54 -13.54
CA ALA A 331 -13.44 -13.33 -12.12
C ALA A 331 -13.76 -11.89 -11.72
N ASN A 332 -14.91 -11.68 -11.07
CA ASN A 332 -15.31 -10.38 -10.54
C ASN A 332 -14.44 -9.94 -9.33
N PRO A 333 -13.58 -8.91 -9.46
CA PRO A 333 -12.72 -8.43 -8.38
C PRO A 333 -13.49 -7.84 -7.20
N HIS A 334 -14.73 -7.37 -7.42
CA HIS A 334 -15.58 -6.85 -6.35
C HIS A 334 -15.96 -7.90 -5.31
N THR A 335 -15.69 -9.18 -5.56
CA THR A 335 -15.90 -10.28 -4.60
C THR A 335 -14.79 -10.42 -3.56
N PHE A 336 -13.61 -9.82 -3.78
CA PHE A 336 -12.47 -9.94 -2.86
C PHE A 336 -11.65 -8.65 -2.70
N PHE A 337 -11.97 -7.57 -3.41
CA PHE A 337 -11.27 -6.29 -3.33
C PHE A 337 -12.29 -5.14 -3.18
N PRO A 338 -12.23 -4.36 -2.08
CA PRO A 338 -13.15 -3.23 -1.89
C PRO A 338 -12.97 -2.20 -3.01
N ARG A 339 -14.09 -1.76 -3.60
CA ARG A 339 -14.09 -0.85 -4.74
C ARG A 339 -13.33 0.44 -4.44
N CYS A 340 -12.62 0.97 -5.44
CA CYS A 340 -11.79 2.16 -5.33
C CYS A 340 -11.87 3.03 -6.58
N TYR A 341 -11.57 4.31 -6.39
CA TYR A 341 -11.63 5.38 -7.38
C TYR A 341 -10.37 6.24 -7.31
N MET A 342 -9.95 6.78 -8.46
CA MET A 342 -8.80 7.68 -8.61
C MET A 342 -9.23 8.92 -9.37
N PHE A 343 -9.24 10.07 -8.71
CA PHE A 343 -9.77 11.32 -9.29
C PHE A 343 -8.88 11.94 -10.37
N SER A 344 -7.72 11.35 -10.64
CA SER A 344 -6.85 11.71 -11.77
C SER A 344 -7.43 11.35 -13.14
N GLU A 345 -8.39 10.43 -13.22
CA GLU A 345 -8.91 9.94 -14.50
C GLU A 345 -10.26 10.61 -14.85
N LYS A 346 -10.45 10.91 -16.13
CA LYS A 346 -11.67 11.55 -16.65
C LYS A 346 -12.90 10.69 -16.36
N ASN A 347 -13.91 11.28 -15.70
CA ASN A 347 -15.18 10.66 -15.28
C ASN A 347 -15.14 9.81 -13.98
N GLU A 348 -13.97 9.49 -13.41
CA GLU A 348 -13.89 8.71 -12.17
C GLU A 348 -14.55 9.41 -10.98
N LYS A 349 -14.37 10.74 -10.89
CA LYS A 349 -15.02 11.56 -9.86
C LYS A 349 -16.54 11.45 -9.93
N GLN A 350 -17.12 11.44 -11.13
CA GLN A 350 -18.56 11.29 -11.31
C GLN A 350 -19.01 9.87 -10.92
N ALA A 351 -18.29 8.83 -11.36
CA ALA A 351 -18.58 7.44 -11.00
C ALA A 351 -18.54 7.23 -9.47
N PHE A 352 -17.59 7.87 -8.78
CA PHE A 352 -17.54 7.89 -7.32
C PHE A 352 -18.75 8.59 -6.69
N ILE A 353 -19.17 9.75 -7.21
CA ILE A 353 -20.34 10.47 -6.67
C ILE A 353 -21.61 9.62 -6.85
N ASP A 354 -21.74 8.95 -7.99
CA ASP A 354 -22.88 8.08 -8.28
C ASP A 354 -22.89 6.87 -7.32
N ASP A 355 -21.75 6.22 -7.10
CA ASP A 355 -21.60 5.13 -6.12
C ASP A 355 -21.85 5.61 -4.67
N PHE A 356 -21.32 6.77 -4.30
CA PHE A 356 -21.59 7.37 -2.99
C PHE A 356 -23.10 7.56 -2.79
N THR A 357 -23.81 8.04 -3.82
CA THR A 357 -25.26 8.24 -3.77
C THR A 357 -26.01 6.90 -3.66
N MET A 358 -25.59 5.89 -4.43
CA MET A 358 -26.18 4.55 -4.37
C MET A 358 -25.94 3.86 -3.02
N THR A 359 -24.75 4.04 -2.46
CA THR A 359 -24.39 3.53 -1.13
C THR A 359 -25.23 4.21 -0.04
N ALA A 360 -25.48 5.52 -0.16
CA ALA A 360 -26.37 6.25 0.74
C ALA A 360 -27.83 5.76 0.64
N ALA A 361 -28.34 5.50 -0.57
CA ALA A 361 -29.66 4.90 -0.79
C ALA A 361 -29.79 3.53 -0.11
N CYS A 362 -28.81 2.64 -0.33
CA CYS A 362 -28.77 1.35 0.36
C CYS A 362 -28.71 1.52 1.89
N GLY A 363 -27.98 2.53 2.37
CA GLY A 363 -27.92 2.90 3.79
C GLY A 363 -29.31 3.22 4.36
N ILE A 364 -30.10 4.04 3.67
CA ILE A 364 -31.48 4.36 4.10
C ILE A 364 -32.34 3.09 4.19
N LEU A 365 -32.29 2.22 3.19
CA LEU A 365 -33.05 0.97 3.22
C LEU A 365 -32.64 0.09 4.41
N LYS A 366 -31.34 -0.01 4.71
CA LYS A 366 -30.81 -0.76 5.87
C LYS A 366 -31.24 -0.12 7.19
N TRP A 367 -31.24 1.21 7.28
CA TRP A 367 -31.71 1.95 8.45
C TRP A 367 -33.18 1.64 8.75
N VAL A 368 -34.04 1.58 7.72
CA VAL A 368 -35.46 1.20 7.86
C VAL A 368 -35.58 -0.19 8.47
N LEU A 369 -34.82 -1.18 7.99
CA LEU A 369 -34.85 -2.53 8.57
C LEU A 369 -34.40 -2.52 10.04
N ARG A 370 -33.23 -1.93 10.31
CA ARG A 370 -32.62 -1.93 11.65
C ARG A 370 -33.50 -1.25 12.69
N THR A 371 -34.07 -0.08 12.37
CA THR A 371 -34.90 0.68 13.31
C THR A 371 -36.27 0.04 13.57
N ASN A 372 -36.73 -0.82 12.66
CA ASN A 372 -37.96 -1.59 12.79
C ASN A 372 -37.71 -3.06 13.20
N GLY A 373 -36.50 -3.40 13.67
CA GLY A 373 -36.19 -4.71 14.25
C GLY A 373 -36.10 -5.87 13.25
N LYS A 374 -35.89 -5.61 11.95
CA LYS A 374 -35.58 -6.63 10.94
C LYS A 374 -34.09 -6.64 10.58
N SER A 375 -33.56 -7.80 10.20
CA SER A 375 -32.19 -7.96 9.73
C SER A 375 -32.13 -8.70 8.39
N LEU A 376 -31.18 -8.31 7.53
CA LEU A 376 -30.84 -9.06 6.31
C LEU A 376 -30.21 -10.43 6.60
N GLN A 377 -29.83 -10.70 7.85
CA GLN A 377 -29.22 -11.97 8.25
C GLN A 377 -30.26 -13.06 8.60
N ASP A 378 -31.55 -12.70 8.72
CA ASP A 378 -32.61 -13.61 9.18
C ASP A 378 -32.96 -14.76 8.20
N GLU A 379 -32.42 -14.75 6.98
CA GLU A 379 -32.64 -15.83 5.98
C GLU A 379 -31.46 -16.81 5.79
N VAL A 380 -30.28 -16.57 6.37
CA VAL A 380 -29.03 -17.25 5.92
C VAL A 380 -28.64 -18.48 6.76
N ILE A 381 -29.38 -18.84 7.82
CA ILE A 381 -29.05 -20.02 8.63
C ILE A 381 -30.33 -20.82 8.95
N PRO A 382 -30.47 -22.09 8.50
CA PRO A 382 -31.49 -22.99 9.03
C PRO A 382 -31.25 -23.13 10.54
N SER A 383 -32.10 -22.50 11.35
CA SER A 383 -31.93 -22.47 12.79
C SER A 383 -32.18 -23.87 13.35
N ARG A 384 -31.12 -24.55 13.80
CA ARG A 384 -31.28 -25.59 14.81
C ARG A 384 -31.79 -24.89 16.07
N LYS A 385 -32.89 -25.39 16.64
CA LYS A 385 -33.49 -24.86 17.88
C LYS A 385 -32.49 -25.00 19.03
N GLU A 386 -31.66 -23.99 19.24
CA GLU A 386 -30.89 -23.83 20.47
C GLU A 386 -31.50 -22.70 21.32
N LYS A 387 -31.55 -22.95 22.63
CA LYS A 387 -32.18 -22.07 23.61
C LYS A 387 -31.52 -20.70 23.54
N LYS A 388 -32.35 -19.66 23.42
CA LYS A 388 -31.96 -18.25 23.54
C LYS A 388 -31.28 -18.00 24.89
N GLU A 389 -29.95 -18.04 24.93
CA GLU A 389 -29.19 -17.27 25.90
C GLU A 389 -28.99 -15.87 25.32
N LYS A 390 -29.54 -14.87 26.02
CA LYS A 390 -29.39 -13.46 25.67
C LYS A 390 -27.94 -13.05 25.90
N THR A 391 -27.13 -13.02 24.85
CA THR A 391 -25.91 -12.21 24.84
C THR A 391 -26.34 -10.75 24.90
N ALA A 392 -25.84 -10.03 25.91
CA ALA A 392 -26.16 -8.64 26.15
C ALA A 392 -25.64 -7.78 24.98
N PHE A 393 -26.53 -7.43 24.06
CA PHE A 393 -26.33 -6.30 23.17
C PHE A 393 -26.42 -5.04 24.02
N CYS A 394 -25.33 -4.29 24.14
CA CYS A 394 -25.34 -3.01 24.82
C CYS A 394 -26.18 -2.02 24.00
N MET A 395 -27.48 -1.98 24.29
CA MET A 395 -28.31 -0.81 23.99
C MET A 395 -27.78 0.31 24.87
N SER A 396 -27.02 1.24 24.31
CA SER A 396 -27.00 2.59 24.86
C SER A 396 -28.38 3.16 24.55
N ASP A 397 -29.28 3.06 25.53
CA ASP A 397 -30.60 3.68 25.51
C ASP A 397 -30.46 5.19 25.30
N ALA A 398 -30.48 5.63 24.05
CA ALA A 398 -30.87 6.99 23.71
C ALA A 398 -32.34 7.10 24.09
N LYS A 399 -32.60 7.54 25.34
CA LYS A 399 -33.92 7.87 25.87
C LYS A 399 -34.77 8.54 24.79
N ILE A 400 -35.86 7.86 24.42
CA ILE A 400 -36.93 8.40 23.58
C ILE A 400 -37.58 9.53 24.39
N ASN A 401 -37.07 10.73 24.20
CA ASN A 401 -37.71 11.95 24.65
C ASN A 401 -38.35 12.58 23.41
N ASN A 402 -39.66 12.87 23.48
CA ASN A 402 -40.41 13.61 22.48
C ASN A 402 -39.72 14.94 22.17
N HIS A 403 -39.16 15.11 20.95
CA HIS A 403 -38.34 16.29 20.62
C HIS A 403 -38.56 16.79 19.18
N GLY A 404 -39.02 18.04 19.06
CA GLY A 404 -38.82 19.06 18.00
C GLY A 404 -38.89 18.72 16.49
N PRO A 405 -39.46 19.60 15.64
CA PRO A 405 -39.62 19.36 14.19
C PRO A 405 -38.30 19.22 13.38
N ALA A 406 -37.16 19.65 13.92
CA ALA A 406 -35.86 19.61 13.21
C ALA A 406 -35.25 18.19 13.10
N ARG A 407 -35.69 17.23 13.91
CA ARG A 407 -35.16 15.85 13.95
C ARG A 407 -35.96 14.84 13.11
N ILE A 408 -36.93 15.30 12.33
CA ILE A 408 -37.78 14.44 11.51
C ILE A 408 -37.47 14.68 10.03
N VAL A 409 -37.33 13.60 9.27
CA VAL A 409 -37.15 13.58 7.81
C VAL A 409 -38.41 12.98 7.17
N PRO A 410 -38.97 13.57 6.10
CA PRO A 410 -40.14 13.03 5.41
C PRO A 410 -39.93 11.61 4.87
N GLU A 411 -41.01 10.84 4.68
CA GLU A 411 -40.95 9.49 4.11
C GLU A 411 -40.45 9.46 2.66
N ASP A 412 -40.44 10.61 1.97
CA ASP A 412 -39.95 10.78 0.59
C ASP A 412 -38.51 10.30 0.40
N ILE A 413 -37.66 10.36 1.43
CA ILE A 413 -36.29 9.83 1.35
C ILE A 413 -36.27 8.31 1.15
N ILE A 414 -37.22 7.58 1.74
CA ILE A 414 -37.33 6.11 1.58
C ILE A 414 -37.78 5.80 0.17
N VAL A 415 -38.79 6.51 -0.33
CA VAL A 415 -39.29 6.37 -1.71
C VAL A 415 -38.17 6.65 -2.71
N THR A 416 -37.40 7.72 -2.50
CA THR A 416 -36.24 8.08 -3.33
C THR A 416 -35.18 6.99 -3.31
N ALA A 417 -34.86 6.44 -2.14
CA ALA A 417 -33.89 5.35 -2.00
C ALA A 417 -34.37 4.07 -2.70
N LEU A 418 -35.64 3.70 -2.55
CA LEU A 418 -36.23 2.53 -3.22
C LEU A 418 -36.15 2.66 -4.75
N VAL A 419 -36.52 3.82 -5.30
CA VAL A 419 -36.46 4.08 -6.75
C VAL A 419 -35.02 4.02 -7.25
N ALA A 420 -34.07 4.66 -6.56
CA ALA A 420 -32.66 4.62 -6.94
C ALA A 420 -32.09 3.19 -6.93
N CYS A 421 -32.36 2.44 -5.86
CA CYS A 421 -31.93 1.05 -5.72
C CYS A 421 -32.57 0.11 -6.75
N GLN A 422 -33.84 0.32 -7.08
CA GLN A 422 -34.55 -0.45 -8.11
C GLN A 422 -33.96 -0.20 -9.50
N PHE A 423 -33.71 1.06 -9.84
CA PHE A 423 -33.09 1.44 -11.11
C PHE A 423 -31.67 0.85 -11.22
N HIS A 424 -30.88 0.91 -10.16
CA HIS A 424 -29.55 0.31 -10.15
C HIS A 424 -29.59 -1.22 -10.29
N LEU A 425 -30.56 -1.89 -9.65
CA LEU A 425 -30.75 -3.33 -9.83
C LEU A 425 -31.09 -3.67 -11.29
N TYR A 426 -31.96 -2.87 -11.92
CA TYR A 426 -32.27 -2.99 -13.34
C TYR A 426 -31.01 -2.83 -14.21
N ASP A 427 -30.19 -1.81 -13.98
CA ASP A 427 -28.93 -1.61 -14.73
C ASP A 427 -27.97 -2.80 -14.61
N LEU A 428 -27.95 -3.47 -13.46
CA LEU A 428 -27.09 -4.63 -13.21
C LEU A 428 -27.63 -5.93 -13.83
N THR A 429 -28.96 -6.11 -13.85
CA THR A 429 -29.59 -7.40 -14.19
C THR A 429 -30.24 -7.42 -15.56
N HIS A 430 -30.63 -6.25 -16.07
CA HIS A 430 -31.50 -6.10 -17.25
C HIS A 430 -32.81 -6.91 -17.11
N GLU A 431 -33.23 -7.23 -15.89
CA GLU A 431 -34.51 -7.89 -15.61
C GLU A 431 -35.61 -6.82 -15.54
N ASP A 432 -36.54 -6.88 -16.49
CA ASP A 432 -37.71 -6.00 -16.53
C ASP A 432 -38.62 -6.30 -15.31
N GLU A 433 -38.74 -5.34 -14.39
CA GLU A 433 -39.90 -5.30 -13.50
C GLU A 433 -40.96 -4.39 -14.13
N ASP A 434 -42.18 -4.92 -14.28
CA ASP A 434 -43.34 -4.27 -14.93
C ASP A 434 -43.74 -2.90 -14.31
N ASP A 435 -43.11 -2.48 -13.21
CA ASP A 435 -43.35 -1.24 -12.48
C ASP A 435 -42.06 -0.43 -12.24
N ILE A 436 -41.24 -0.16 -13.26
CA ILE A 436 -40.19 0.89 -13.14
C ILE A 436 -40.90 2.23 -12.88
N ILE A 437 -40.94 2.64 -11.61
CA ILE A 437 -41.43 3.96 -11.19
C ILE A 437 -40.45 5.02 -11.74
N CYS A 438 -40.68 5.46 -12.97
CA CYS A 438 -40.06 6.66 -13.52
C CYS A 438 -40.66 7.88 -12.82
N ALA A 439 -40.03 8.35 -11.75
CA ALA A 439 -40.44 9.57 -11.06
C ALA A 439 -39.27 10.54 -10.88
N GLY A 440 -39.12 11.45 -11.85
CA GLY A 440 -38.57 12.79 -11.64
C GLY A 440 -37.09 12.88 -11.28
N ILE A 441 -36.56 14.09 -11.45
CA ILE A 441 -35.17 14.42 -11.08
C ILE A 441 -35.02 14.20 -9.58
N VAL A 442 -34.24 13.19 -9.18
CA VAL A 442 -33.75 13.08 -7.81
C VAL A 442 -32.84 14.29 -7.59
N ASP A 443 -33.25 15.24 -6.76
CA ASP A 443 -32.34 16.26 -6.27
C ASP A 443 -31.32 15.58 -5.35
N ARG A 444 -30.20 15.16 -5.94
CA ARG A 444 -29.07 14.52 -5.25
C ARG A 444 -28.62 15.34 -4.05
N LYS A 445 -28.58 16.67 -4.16
CA LYS A 445 -28.11 17.53 -3.07
C LYS A 445 -29.05 17.44 -1.89
N HIS A 446 -30.36 17.49 -2.14
CA HIS A 446 -31.38 17.35 -1.10
C HIS A 446 -31.36 15.95 -0.48
N PHE A 447 -31.32 14.90 -1.30
CA PHE A 447 -31.25 13.51 -0.83
C PHE A 447 -30.04 13.26 0.08
N ILE A 448 -28.83 13.69 -0.35
CA ILE A 448 -27.60 13.52 0.45
C ILE A 448 -27.66 14.31 1.75
N SER A 449 -28.24 15.52 1.74
CA SER A 449 -28.45 16.32 2.96
C SER A 449 -29.34 15.59 3.96
N ASP A 450 -30.47 15.03 3.53
CA ASP A 450 -31.36 14.29 4.42
C ASP A 450 -30.76 12.95 4.86
N TYR A 451 -30.00 12.27 3.99
CA TYR A 451 -29.21 11.10 4.37
C TYR A 451 -28.27 11.43 5.55
N TYR A 452 -27.55 12.56 5.50
CA TYR A 452 -26.68 12.95 6.60
C TYR A 452 -27.44 13.27 7.89
N ARG A 453 -28.61 13.90 7.78
CA ARG A 453 -29.48 14.16 8.95
C ARG A 453 -29.86 12.84 9.64
N VAL A 454 -30.22 11.81 8.88
CA VAL A 454 -30.57 10.49 9.42
C VAL A 454 -29.33 9.77 9.97
N MET A 455 -28.27 9.65 9.17
CA MET A 455 -27.14 8.78 9.49
C MET A 455 -26.13 9.37 10.46
N HIS A 456 -25.88 10.67 10.43
CA HIS A 456 -24.86 11.30 11.27
C HIS A 456 -25.45 12.18 12.37
N HIS A 457 -26.67 12.73 12.17
CA HIS A 457 -27.29 13.65 13.14
C HIS A 457 -28.46 13.03 13.92
N GLY A 458 -28.77 11.74 13.70
CA GLY A 458 -29.76 11.00 14.47
C GLY A 458 -31.21 11.41 14.22
N ALA A 459 -31.52 11.93 13.03
CA ALA A 459 -32.90 12.20 12.64
C ALA A 459 -33.69 10.90 12.37
N HIS A 460 -34.99 10.93 12.62
CA HIS A 460 -35.91 9.82 12.34
C HIS A 460 -36.68 10.06 11.05
N ILE A 461 -36.93 9.00 10.28
CA ILE A 461 -37.76 9.06 9.08
C ILE A 461 -39.22 8.74 9.45
N GLN A 462 -40.16 9.55 8.96
CA GLN A 462 -41.59 9.33 9.17
C GLN A 462 -42.07 8.03 8.53
N ASN A 463 -43.02 7.36 9.18
CA ASN A 463 -43.76 6.20 8.64
C ASN A 463 -42.88 5.05 8.09
N SER A 464 -41.65 4.93 8.57
CA SER A 464 -40.68 3.95 8.05
C SER A 464 -41.15 2.49 8.18
N ASP A 465 -42.01 2.20 9.16
CA ASP A 465 -42.64 0.91 9.40
C ASP A 465 -43.42 0.39 8.18
N LYS A 466 -44.02 1.28 7.38
CA LYS A 466 -44.78 0.93 6.17
C LYS A 466 -43.92 0.36 5.04
N TYR A 467 -42.62 0.64 5.06
CA TYR A 467 -41.70 0.31 3.95
C TYR A 467 -40.80 -0.89 4.23
N VAL A 468 -40.90 -1.48 5.42
CA VAL A 468 -39.99 -2.53 5.90
C VAL A 468 -39.90 -3.72 4.92
N ASP A 469 -41.04 -4.21 4.42
CA ASP A 469 -41.06 -5.34 3.50
C ASP A 469 -40.47 -5.01 2.12
N TYR A 470 -40.76 -3.82 1.60
CA TYR A 470 -40.19 -3.34 0.33
C TYR A 470 -38.67 -3.19 0.42
N CYS A 471 -38.18 -2.52 1.48
CA CYS A 471 -36.75 -2.38 1.74
C CYS A 471 -36.06 -3.75 1.86
N HIS A 472 -36.67 -4.69 2.58
CA HIS A 472 -36.12 -6.02 2.79
C HIS A 472 -35.99 -6.79 1.47
N GLN A 473 -37.07 -6.85 0.68
CA GLN A 473 -37.09 -7.56 -0.60
C GLN A 473 -36.06 -7.00 -1.58
N LEU A 474 -35.99 -5.67 -1.71
CA LEU A 474 -35.04 -5.04 -2.62
C LEU A 474 -33.58 -5.24 -2.18
N LEU A 475 -33.29 -5.11 -0.88
CA LEU A 475 -31.95 -5.39 -0.35
C LEU A 475 -31.56 -6.85 -0.55
N CYS A 476 -32.48 -7.81 -0.39
CA CYS A 476 -32.22 -9.22 -0.69
C CYS A 476 -31.88 -9.46 -2.17
N LYS A 477 -32.55 -8.77 -3.11
CA LYS A 477 -32.21 -8.81 -4.55
C LYS A 477 -30.83 -8.19 -4.81
N LEU A 478 -30.58 -6.98 -4.30
CA LEU A 478 -29.29 -6.29 -4.44
C LEU A 478 -28.13 -7.11 -3.87
N ARG A 479 -28.33 -7.81 -2.75
CA ARG A 479 -27.30 -8.64 -2.12
C ARG A 479 -26.79 -9.77 -3.03
N ARG A 480 -27.62 -10.24 -3.97
CA ARG A 480 -27.24 -11.29 -4.93
C ARG A 480 -26.29 -10.78 -6.03
N VAL A 481 -26.37 -9.50 -6.37
CA VAL A 481 -25.60 -8.89 -7.46
C VAL A 481 -24.50 -7.94 -6.99
N ASN A 482 -24.56 -7.48 -5.74
CA ASN A 482 -23.54 -6.64 -5.12
C ASN A 482 -22.85 -7.38 -3.96
N PRO A 483 -21.65 -7.98 -4.19
CA PRO A 483 -20.90 -8.70 -3.17
C PRO A 483 -20.45 -7.84 -1.98
N GLN A 484 -20.43 -6.51 -2.13
CA GLN A 484 -19.95 -5.58 -1.11
C GLN A 484 -21.08 -5.03 -0.22
N LEU A 485 -22.34 -5.34 -0.52
CA LEU A 485 -23.49 -4.79 0.19
C LEU A 485 -23.39 -4.98 1.71
N ASP A 486 -22.91 -6.15 2.15
CA ASP A 486 -22.80 -6.48 3.57
C ASP A 486 -21.69 -5.68 4.28
N ILE A 487 -20.54 -5.47 3.62
CA ILE A 487 -19.39 -4.73 4.20
C ILE A 487 -19.56 -3.21 4.14
N ASP A 488 -20.44 -2.72 3.27
CA ASP A 488 -20.65 -1.29 3.06
C ASP A 488 -21.20 -0.54 4.27
N GLY A 489 -21.90 -1.25 5.17
CA GLY A 489 -22.54 -0.64 6.33
C GLY A 489 -23.64 0.35 5.96
N GLU A 490 -23.79 1.39 6.79
CA GLU A 490 -24.84 2.42 6.70
C GLU A 490 -24.26 3.85 6.69
N LYS A 491 -23.01 4.04 7.13
CA LYS A 491 -22.42 5.36 7.37
C LYS A 491 -21.69 5.92 6.15
N ASN A 492 -21.59 5.15 5.07
CA ASN A 492 -20.97 5.54 3.80
C ASN A 492 -19.55 6.10 4.00
N ILE A 493 -18.76 5.38 4.79
CA ILE A 493 -17.37 5.72 5.08
C ILE A 493 -16.48 5.24 3.92
N TRP A 494 -15.54 6.10 3.56
CA TRP A 494 -14.49 5.90 2.57
C TRP A 494 -13.13 6.14 3.21
N ILE A 495 -12.11 5.47 2.69
CA ILE A 495 -10.73 5.61 3.15
C ILE A 495 -9.87 6.21 2.04
N SER A 496 -9.34 7.41 2.29
CA SER A 496 -8.41 8.08 1.38
C SER A 496 -7.00 7.63 1.69
N LYS A 497 -6.31 7.07 0.69
CA LYS A 497 -4.93 6.58 0.78
C LYS A 497 -4.06 7.35 -0.22
N PRO A 498 -2.92 7.92 0.21
CA PRO A 498 -2.00 8.59 -0.70
C PRO A 498 -1.37 7.57 -1.67
N ARG A 499 -1.08 7.98 -2.91
CA ARG A 499 -0.52 7.11 -3.95
C ARG A 499 0.93 6.69 -3.64
N ALA A 500 1.74 7.59 -3.08
CA ALA A 500 3.18 7.40 -2.89
C ALA A 500 3.62 7.07 -1.45
N LEU A 501 2.71 7.08 -0.45
CA LEU A 501 3.09 6.80 0.94
C LEU A 501 2.76 5.36 1.35
N SER A 502 3.64 4.79 2.18
CA SER A 502 3.48 3.47 2.79
C SER A 502 3.37 3.55 4.33
N ARG A 503 3.17 2.41 4.99
CA ARG A 503 3.15 2.26 6.46
C ARG A 503 1.99 2.97 7.17
N GLY A 504 0.88 3.17 6.46
CA GLY A 504 -0.33 3.79 6.97
C GLY A 504 -0.29 5.32 7.09
N ARG A 505 0.78 5.99 6.64
CA ARG A 505 0.91 7.45 6.71
C ARG A 505 -0.09 8.13 5.77
N GLY A 506 -0.70 9.22 6.23
CA GLY A 506 -1.67 10.00 5.46
C GLY A 506 -3.06 9.35 5.30
N ILE A 507 -3.24 8.08 5.71
CA ILE A 507 -4.52 7.38 5.58
C ILE A 507 -5.57 8.02 6.50
N ARG A 508 -6.72 8.39 5.93
CA ARG A 508 -7.84 9.00 6.66
C ARG A 508 -9.15 8.37 6.25
N CYS A 509 -10.02 8.11 7.23
CA CYS A 509 -11.41 7.75 6.99
C CYS A 509 -12.24 9.03 6.90
N ARG A 510 -13.14 9.09 5.92
CA ARG A 510 -13.99 10.25 5.60
C ARG A 510 -15.39 9.75 5.26
N ASN A 511 -16.40 10.54 5.57
CA ASN A 511 -17.80 10.23 5.27
C ASN A 511 -18.56 11.42 4.67
N ASP A 512 -17.88 12.54 4.43
CA ASP A 512 -18.46 13.70 3.75
C ASP A 512 -18.06 13.71 2.26
N LEU A 513 -19.06 13.66 1.39
CA LEU A 513 -18.93 13.71 -0.06
C LEU A 513 -18.15 14.92 -0.56
N LYS A 514 -18.35 16.12 0.02
CA LYS A 514 -17.65 17.33 -0.45
C LYS A 514 -16.18 17.27 -0.10
N ASP A 515 -15.85 16.91 1.14
CA ASP A 515 -14.48 16.69 1.63
C ASP A 515 -13.75 15.63 0.81
N ILE A 516 -14.42 14.51 0.49
CA ILE A 516 -13.83 13.49 -0.38
C ILE A 516 -13.63 14.03 -1.80
N CYS A 517 -14.64 14.69 -2.39
CA CYS A 517 -14.53 15.26 -3.73
C CYS A 517 -13.53 16.43 -3.86
N SER A 518 -13.07 17.03 -2.76
CA SER A 518 -11.97 18.01 -2.76
C SER A 518 -10.59 17.37 -2.78
N LEU A 519 -10.48 16.04 -2.67
CA LEU A 519 -9.20 15.35 -2.81
C LEU A 519 -8.69 15.46 -4.25
N GLY A 520 -7.40 15.77 -4.42
CA GLY A 520 -6.73 15.80 -5.71
C GLY A 520 -6.26 14.42 -6.19
N TRP A 521 -5.55 14.42 -7.32
CA TRP A 521 -5.07 13.22 -8.04
C TRP A 521 -4.06 12.36 -7.25
N LYS A 522 -3.46 12.90 -6.19
CA LYS A 522 -2.51 12.22 -5.28
C LYS A 522 -3.15 11.12 -4.39
N TRP A 523 -4.48 10.96 -4.44
CA TRP A 523 -5.24 10.07 -3.54
C TRP A 523 -6.00 8.97 -4.28
N VAL A 524 -6.02 7.78 -3.67
CA VAL A 524 -6.97 6.70 -3.97
C VAL A 524 -8.06 6.71 -2.92
N VAL A 525 -9.32 6.77 -3.35
CA VAL A 525 -10.49 6.70 -2.48
C VAL A 525 -11.06 5.29 -2.56
N GLN A 526 -11.01 4.54 -1.47
CA GLN A 526 -11.50 3.14 -1.41
C GLN A 526 -12.67 3.03 -0.45
N LYS A 527 -13.68 2.20 -0.75
CA LYS A 527 -14.79 1.96 0.17
C LYS A 527 -14.26 1.35 1.47
N TYR A 528 -14.63 1.94 2.60
CA TYR A 528 -14.28 1.40 3.92
C TYR A 528 -15.18 0.22 4.28
N ILE A 529 -14.59 -0.85 4.80
CA ILE A 529 -15.32 -2.00 5.36
C ILE A 529 -15.83 -1.61 6.75
N GLU A 530 -17.11 -1.23 6.83
CA GLU A 530 -17.77 -0.76 8.05
C GLU A 530 -18.16 -1.90 8.99
N ARG A 531 -18.35 -3.10 8.43
CA ARG A 531 -18.69 -4.32 9.17
C ARG A 531 -17.59 -5.38 9.06
N PRO A 532 -16.39 -5.10 9.59
CA PRO A 532 -15.34 -6.10 9.63
C PRO A 532 -15.66 -7.18 10.68
N LEU A 533 -15.12 -8.37 10.50
CA LEU A 533 -14.97 -9.33 11.59
C LEU A 533 -14.14 -8.68 12.70
N LEU A 534 -14.64 -8.76 13.92
CA LEU A 534 -13.96 -8.27 15.11
C LEU A 534 -13.54 -9.45 15.99
N VAL A 535 -12.36 -9.32 16.59
CA VAL A 535 -11.89 -10.23 17.64
C VAL A 535 -11.98 -9.46 18.94
N TYR A 536 -12.81 -9.94 19.86
CA TYR A 536 -13.10 -9.26 21.13
C TYR A 536 -13.44 -7.76 20.96
N GLY A 537 -14.26 -7.43 19.95
CA GLY A 537 -14.67 -6.06 19.65
C GLY A 537 -13.56 -5.16 19.08
N THR A 538 -12.39 -5.70 18.72
CA THR A 538 -11.24 -4.96 18.20
C THR A 538 -10.99 -5.29 16.73
N LYS A 539 -10.69 -4.28 15.92
CA LYS A 539 -10.37 -4.44 14.50
C LYS A 539 -8.98 -5.07 14.34
N PHE A 540 -8.82 -5.90 13.33
CA PHE A 540 -7.53 -6.44 12.94
C PHE A 540 -7.43 -6.55 11.42
N ASP A 541 -6.21 -6.62 10.90
CA ASP A 541 -5.94 -7.16 9.56
C ASP A 541 -4.99 -8.37 9.68
N LEU A 542 -4.85 -9.13 8.60
CA LEU A 542 -3.96 -10.28 8.51
C LEU A 542 -2.92 -10.04 7.42
N ARG A 543 -1.64 -10.18 7.79
CA ARG A 543 -0.49 -10.20 6.88
C ARG A 543 -0.25 -11.62 6.39
N GLN A 544 -0.46 -11.85 5.10
CA GLN A 544 -0.22 -13.10 4.42
C GLN A 544 1.01 -12.99 3.51
N HIS A 545 1.97 -13.92 3.64
CA HIS A 545 3.13 -13.99 2.77
C HIS A 545 2.90 -14.96 1.61
N PHE A 546 3.41 -14.59 0.44
CA PHE A 546 3.45 -15.47 -0.71
C PHE A 546 4.71 -15.19 -1.53
N LEU A 547 5.16 -16.19 -2.27
CA LEU A 547 6.39 -16.16 -3.06
C LEU A 547 6.02 -16.39 -4.52
N ILE A 548 6.56 -15.57 -5.42
CA ILE A 548 6.52 -15.83 -6.86
C ILE A 548 7.92 -16.26 -7.27
N THR A 549 8.00 -17.41 -7.94
CA THR A 549 9.28 -17.97 -8.44
C THR A 549 9.41 -17.90 -9.95
N ASP A 550 8.32 -17.63 -10.66
CA ASP A 550 8.30 -17.50 -12.11
C ASP A 550 7.03 -16.77 -12.57
N TRP A 551 7.13 -16.05 -13.69
CA TRP A 551 6.02 -15.38 -14.37
C TRP A 551 5.64 -16.07 -15.69
N HIS A 552 6.50 -16.98 -16.19
CA HIS A 552 6.22 -17.80 -17.37
C HIS A 552 6.82 -19.22 -17.26
N PRO A 553 6.07 -20.18 -16.68
CA PRO A 553 4.68 -20.06 -16.22
C PRO A 553 4.56 -19.29 -14.90
N LEU A 554 3.48 -18.51 -14.74
CA LEU A 554 3.17 -17.88 -13.45
C LEU A 554 3.07 -18.94 -12.36
N THR A 555 3.97 -18.88 -11.37
CA THR A 555 4.14 -19.87 -10.32
C THR A 555 4.08 -19.19 -8.95
N ILE A 556 3.03 -19.48 -8.18
CA ILE A 556 2.69 -18.80 -6.92
C ILE A 556 2.70 -19.80 -5.78
N TRP A 557 3.47 -19.48 -4.74
CA TRP A 557 3.58 -20.25 -3.50
C TRP A 557 2.97 -19.48 -2.34
N PHE A 558 2.09 -20.11 -1.60
CA PHE A 558 1.42 -19.54 -0.43
C PHE A 558 2.11 -20.03 0.84
N TYR A 559 2.42 -19.13 1.77
CA TYR A 559 3.01 -19.52 3.06
C TYR A 559 1.91 -19.83 4.08
N LYS A 560 1.91 -21.02 4.68
CA LYS A 560 0.84 -21.51 5.57
C LYS A 560 0.68 -20.71 6.87
N HIS A 561 1.73 -20.00 7.28
CA HIS A 561 1.72 -19.17 8.48
C HIS A 561 1.53 -17.70 8.13
N SER A 562 0.70 -17.02 8.92
CA SER A 562 0.40 -15.60 8.79
C SER A 562 0.27 -14.98 10.17
N PHE A 563 0.10 -13.66 10.24
CA PHE A 563 -0.09 -12.98 11.52
C PHE A 563 -1.13 -11.87 11.41
N LEU A 564 -1.85 -11.67 12.50
CA LEU A 564 -2.84 -10.62 12.65
C LEU A 564 -2.21 -9.40 13.31
N ARG A 565 -2.63 -8.20 12.92
CA ARG A 565 -2.27 -6.94 13.58
C ARG A 565 -3.54 -6.26 14.06
N PHE A 566 -3.58 -5.91 15.34
CA PHE A 566 -4.75 -5.32 15.99
C PHE A 566 -4.67 -3.80 16.06
N SER A 567 -5.83 -3.14 16.04
CA SER A 567 -5.96 -1.77 16.54
C SER A 567 -5.74 -1.73 18.05
N SER A 568 -5.20 -0.61 18.54
CA SER A 568 -5.00 -0.36 19.98
C SER A 568 -6.31 -0.01 20.71
N GLN A 569 -7.35 0.36 19.96
CA GLN A 569 -8.65 0.79 20.47
C GLN A 569 -9.77 -0.18 20.04
N PRO A 570 -10.84 -0.35 20.86
CA PRO A 570 -12.06 -1.01 20.45
C PRO A 570 -12.68 -0.37 19.21
N PHE A 571 -13.32 -1.17 18.38
CA PHE A 571 -13.93 -0.71 17.14
C PHE A 571 -15.23 0.07 17.40
N THR A 572 -15.35 1.23 16.77
CA THR A 572 -16.58 2.03 16.71
C THR A 572 -16.57 2.84 15.42
N LEU A 573 -17.74 3.14 14.86
CA LEU A 573 -17.89 4.03 13.69
C LEU A 573 -18.26 5.48 14.11
N GLU A 574 -18.41 5.74 15.40
CA GLU A 574 -18.74 7.08 15.92
C GLU A 574 -17.57 8.06 15.81
N ARG A 575 -16.34 7.53 15.85
CA ARG A 575 -15.10 8.29 15.74
C ARG A 575 -14.22 7.64 14.70
N LEU A 576 -13.73 8.42 13.74
CA LEU A 576 -12.95 7.94 12.60
C LEU A 576 -11.43 7.99 12.82
N ASP A 577 -10.99 7.83 14.07
CA ASP A 577 -9.57 7.96 14.44
C ASP A 577 -8.70 6.83 13.89
N THR A 578 -7.48 7.17 13.48
CA THR A 578 -6.47 6.22 13.00
C THR A 578 -6.19 5.10 14.00
N ALA A 579 -6.25 5.40 15.30
CA ALA A 579 -6.03 4.44 16.38
C ALA A 579 -7.02 3.27 16.38
N ILE A 580 -8.25 3.50 15.88
CA ILE A 580 -9.35 2.54 15.79
C ILE A 580 -9.32 1.81 14.43
N HIS A 581 -9.09 2.55 13.35
CA HIS A 581 -9.40 2.07 12.01
C HIS A 581 -8.20 1.59 11.18
N VAL A 582 -6.97 1.84 11.60
CA VAL A 582 -5.74 1.45 10.90
C VAL A 582 -4.92 0.48 11.75
N CYS A 583 -4.61 -0.72 11.25
CA CYS A 583 -3.97 -1.79 12.03
C CYS A 583 -2.44 -1.87 11.85
N ASN A 584 -1.84 -1.01 11.02
CA ASN A 584 -0.39 -1.04 10.76
C ASN A 584 0.43 -0.90 12.05
N ASN A 585 1.32 -1.87 12.30
CA ASN A 585 2.18 -1.90 13.49
C ASN A 585 3.06 -0.64 13.64
N SER A 586 3.49 -0.03 12.53
CA SER A 586 4.25 1.23 12.49
C SER A 586 3.55 2.39 13.19
N ILE A 587 2.22 2.36 13.23
CA ILE A 587 1.37 3.34 13.89
C ILE A 587 1.00 2.83 15.28
N GLN A 588 0.45 1.62 15.35
CA GLN A 588 -0.16 1.09 16.58
C GLN A 588 0.85 0.90 17.72
N ARG A 589 2.11 0.54 17.44
CA ARG A 589 3.16 0.43 18.46
C ARG A 589 3.50 1.76 19.14
N LYS A 590 3.17 2.90 18.53
CA LYS A 590 3.36 4.23 19.11
C LYS A 590 2.18 4.67 19.98
N LEU A 591 1.07 3.93 19.95
CA LEU A 591 -0.17 4.24 20.66
C LEU A 591 -0.31 3.35 21.89
N LYS A 592 -0.99 3.85 22.91
CA LYS A 592 -1.33 3.05 24.09
C LYS A 592 -2.62 2.28 23.83
N ASN A 593 -2.64 1.02 24.24
CA ASN A 593 -3.85 0.21 24.21
C ASN A 593 -4.90 0.80 25.16
N ALA A 594 -6.16 0.77 24.73
CA ALA A 594 -7.27 1.28 25.52
C ALA A 594 -7.41 0.49 26.84
N PRO A 595 -7.71 1.14 27.97
CA PRO A 595 -7.88 0.44 29.25
C PRO A 595 -9.10 -0.49 29.27
N ASN A 596 -10.10 -0.23 28.43
CA ASN A 596 -11.29 -1.07 28.25
C ASN A 596 -11.14 -2.11 27.13
N ARG A 597 -9.94 -2.28 26.56
CA ARG A 597 -9.66 -3.33 25.58
C ARG A 597 -9.71 -4.69 26.26
N HIS A 598 -10.18 -5.70 25.53
CA HIS A 598 -10.36 -7.04 26.07
C HIS A 598 -9.02 -7.66 26.53
N PRO A 599 -8.94 -8.29 27.71
CA PRO A 599 -7.68 -8.74 28.31
C PRO A 599 -7.01 -9.91 27.58
N ASN A 600 -7.77 -10.69 26.78
CA ASN A 600 -7.20 -11.78 25.98
C ASN A 600 -6.45 -11.28 24.72
N LEU A 601 -6.48 -9.98 24.41
CA LEU A 601 -5.71 -9.42 23.31
C LEU A 601 -4.26 -9.13 23.75
N PRO A 602 -3.27 -9.37 22.88
CA PRO A 602 -1.86 -9.19 23.21
C PRO A 602 -1.51 -7.70 23.34
N GLU A 603 -0.56 -7.39 24.22
CA GLU A 603 -0.10 -6.02 24.45
C GLU A 603 0.63 -5.46 23.22
N GLU A 604 1.40 -6.30 22.53
CA GLU A 604 2.11 -5.99 21.30
C GLU A 604 1.21 -5.89 20.05
N ASN A 605 -0.11 -6.06 20.21
CA ASN A 605 -1.10 -5.96 19.14
C ASN A 605 -0.88 -6.91 17.96
N MET A 606 -0.36 -8.11 18.23
CA MET A 606 -0.06 -9.10 17.18
C MET A 606 -0.37 -10.53 17.64
N TRP A 607 -1.04 -11.29 16.78
CA TRP A 607 -1.20 -12.74 16.94
C TRP A 607 -0.56 -13.48 15.79
N HIS A 608 0.01 -14.65 16.06
CA HIS A 608 0.25 -15.61 15.00
C HIS A 608 -1.09 -16.26 14.58
N SER A 609 -1.18 -16.80 13.36
CA SER A 609 -2.41 -17.39 12.84
C SER A 609 -2.91 -18.61 13.62
N ASP A 610 -2.12 -19.17 14.53
CA ASP A 610 -2.51 -20.29 15.38
C ASP A 610 -3.49 -19.80 16.46
N GLU A 611 -3.16 -18.68 17.12
CA GLU A 611 -4.01 -18.02 18.11
C GLU A 611 -5.35 -17.59 17.50
N PHE A 612 -5.36 -17.20 16.22
CA PHE A 612 -6.60 -16.88 15.53
C PHE A 612 -7.44 -18.12 15.23
N LYS A 613 -6.83 -19.26 14.84
CA LYS A 613 -7.55 -20.54 14.71
C LYS A 613 -8.12 -20.99 16.04
N GLU A 614 -7.36 -20.86 17.13
CA GLU A 614 -7.84 -21.15 18.48
C GLU A 614 -9.03 -20.26 18.84
N TYR A 615 -8.97 -18.95 18.54
CA TYR A 615 -10.11 -18.06 18.69
C TYR A 615 -11.33 -18.49 17.86
N LEU A 616 -11.14 -18.94 16.62
CA LEU A 616 -12.23 -19.47 15.81
C LEU A 616 -12.87 -20.70 16.45
N CYS A 617 -12.08 -21.59 17.06
CA CYS A 617 -12.59 -22.72 17.84
C CYS A 617 -13.41 -22.25 19.05
N THR A 618 -12.97 -21.21 19.77
CA THR A 618 -13.71 -20.75 20.96
C THR A 618 -15.08 -20.15 20.62
N ILE A 619 -15.26 -19.66 19.40
CA ILE A 619 -16.56 -19.15 18.91
C ILE A 619 -17.33 -20.18 18.05
N GLY A 620 -16.87 -21.44 17.97
CA GLY A 620 -17.51 -22.53 17.21
C GLY A 620 -17.51 -22.30 15.69
N LYS A 621 -16.45 -21.68 15.16
CA LYS A 621 -16.24 -21.34 13.75
C LYS A 621 -14.92 -21.87 13.20
N GLU A 622 -14.35 -22.91 13.80
CA GLU A 622 -13.07 -23.50 13.41
C GLU A 622 -12.98 -23.86 11.92
N GLN A 623 -14.08 -24.31 11.32
CA GLN A 623 -14.17 -24.74 9.93
C GLN A 623 -13.93 -23.60 8.94
N VAL A 624 -14.22 -22.35 9.32
CA VAL A 624 -14.16 -21.20 8.39
C VAL A 624 -12.73 -20.88 7.95
N TRP A 625 -11.73 -21.27 8.76
CA TRP A 625 -10.33 -21.10 8.41
C TRP A 625 -9.99 -21.83 7.10
N ASP A 626 -10.31 -23.13 7.05
CA ASP A 626 -10.00 -23.99 5.91
C ASP A 626 -11.04 -23.91 4.79
N SER A 627 -12.30 -23.59 5.11
CA SER A 627 -13.38 -23.59 4.12
C SER A 627 -13.64 -22.22 3.46
N ILE A 628 -13.25 -21.11 4.08
CA ILE A 628 -13.54 -19.75 3.59
C ILE A 628 -12.26 -18.89 3.51
N ILE A 629 -11.57 -18.72 4.64
CA ILE A 629 -10.48 -17.75 4.78
C ILE A 629 -9.29 -18.11 3.88
N ILE A 630 -8.75 -19.32 4.01
CA ILE A 630 -7.60 -19.76 3.21
C ILE A 630 -7.94 -19.83 1.71
N PRO A 631 -9.03 -20.49 1.27
CA PRO A 631 -9.39 -20.52 -0.14
C PRO A 631 -9.63 -19.13 -0.73
N GLY A 632 -10.30 -18.24 0.00
CA GLY A 632 -10.57 -16.87 -0.45
C GLY A 632 -9.30 -16.04 -0.60
N MET A 633 -8.35 -16.12 0.35
CA MET A 633 -7.06 -15.44 0.24
C MET A 633 -6.25 -15.97 -0.94
N LYS A 634 -6.18 -17.30 -1.13
CA LYS A 634 -5.51 -17.91 -2.29
C LYS A 634 -6.13 -17.42 -3.60
N LYS A 635 -7.47 -17.44 -3.71
CA LYS A 635 -8.21 -16.95 -4.88
C LYS A 635 -7.87 -15.49 -5.20
N ALA A 636 -7.93 -14.61 -4.20
CA ALA A 636 -7.60 -13.19 -4.36
C ALA A 636 -6.18 -13.00 -4.90
N LEU A 637 -5.19 -13.68 -4.30
CA LEU A 637 -3.79 -13.60 -4.74
C LEU A 637 -3.58 -14.10 -6.17
N ILE A 638 -4.18 -15.25 -6.52
CA ILE A 638 -4.07 -15.81 -7.87
C ILE A 638 -4.63 -14.84 -8.90
N HIS A 639 -5.83 -14.28 -8.68
CA HIS A 639 -6.42 -13.34 -9.64
C HIS A 639 -5.65 -12.02 -9.72
N SER A 640 -5.19 -11.48 -8.59
CA SER A 640 -4.35 -10.27 -8.59
C SER A 640 -3.05 -10.46 -9.36
N MET A 641 -2.37 -11.59 -9.18
CA MET A 641 -1.10 -11.85 -9.88
C MET A 641 -1.31 -12.20 -11.36
N LYS A 642 -2.42 -12.87 -11.72
CA LYS A 642 -2.81 -13.04 -13.13
C LYS A 642 -3.00 -11.71 -13.83
N ALA A 643 -3.67 -10.76 -13.18
CA ALA A 643 -3.86 -9.41 -13.70
C ALA A 643 -2.54 -8.62 -13.85
N THR A 644 -1.57 -8.87 -12.98
CA THR A 644 -0.28 -8.12 -12.99
C THR A 644 0.67 -8.58 -14.09
N ARG A 645 0.50 -9.81 -14.60
CA ARG A 645 1.52 -10.53 -15.37
C ARG A 645 2.07 -9.77 -16.59
N GLU A 646 1.23 -9.01 -17.30
CA GLU A 646 1.61 -8.41 -18.59
C GLU A 646 2.70 -7.34 -18.45
N ASN A 647 2.79 -6.67 -17.30
CA ASN A 647 3.72 -5.56 -17.09
C ASN A 647 5.05 -5.99 -16.44
N VAL A 648 5.17 -7.25 -16.04
CA VAL A 648 6.32 -7.71 -15.24
C VAL A 648 7.54 -8.01 -16.11
N LYS A 649 8.63 -7.30 -15.83
CA LYS A 649 9.96 -7.62 -16.34
C LYS A 649 10.64 -8.58 -15.37
N TYR A 650 11.01 -9.76 -15.86
CA TYR A 650 11.67 -10.79 -15.06
C TYR A 650 12.76 -11.51 -15.87
N LYS A 651 13.63 -12.20 -15.14
CA LYS A 651 14.57 -13.18 -15.69
C LYS A 651 14.24 -14.54 -15.09
N LYS A 652 14.45 -15.62 -15.85
CA LYS A 652 14.39 -16.96 -15.28
C LYS A 652 15.36 -17.04 -14.09
N ASN A 653 14.98 -17.78 -13.05
CA ASN A 653 15.68 -17.83 -11.75
C ASN A 653 15.56 -16.58 -10.86
N SER A 654 14.76 -15.58 -11.25
CA SER A 654 14.28 -14.55 -10.32
C SER A 654 13.16 -15.08 -9.42
N TYR A 655 13.08 -14.57 -8.19
CA TYR A 655 11.95 -14.77 -7.30
C TYR A 655 11.69 -13.50 -6.49
N ASP A 656 10.51 -13.38 -5.89
CA ASP A 656 10.27 -12.34 -4.87
C ASP A 656 9.28 -12.79 -3.81
N LEU A 657 9.54 -12.34 -2.58
CA LEU A 657 8.62 -12.46 -1.46
C LEU A 657 7.71 -11.24 -1.42
N PHE A 658 6.42 -11.49 -1.33
CA PHE A 658 5.39 -10.47 -1.22
C PHE A 658 4.64 -10.62 0.10
N GLY A 659 4.17 -9.49 0.64
CA GLY A 659 3.21 -9.45 1.74
C GLY A 659 1.87 -8.93 1.22
N SER A 660 0.77 -9.53 1.65
CA SER A 660 -0.58 -9.08 1.33
C SER A 660 -1.35 -8.84 2.61
N ASP A 661 -2.12 -7.75 2.65
CA ASP A 661 -2.94 -7.38 3.80
C ASP A 661 -4.40 -7.70 3.49
N PHE A 662 -5.01 -8.50 4.36
CA PHE A 662 -6.41 -8.89 4.27
C PHE A 662 -7.21 -8.38 5.47
N LEU A 663 -8.42 -7.93 5.21
CA LEU A 663 -9.47 -7.74 6.21
C LEU A 663 -10.56 -8.78 5.99
N PHE A 664 -11.38 -9.08 7.00
CA PHE A 664 -12.46 -10.05 6.87
C PHE A 664 -13.80 -9.37 7.12
N GLY A 665 -14.82 -9.69 6.33
CA GLY A 665 -16.20 -9.33 6.66
C GLY A 665 -16.73 -10.19 7.81
N GLU A 666 -17.87 -9.82 8.41
CA GLU A 666 -18.53 -10.66 9.43
C GLU A 666 -18.86 -12.08 8.96
N ASN A 667 -18.99 -12.29 7.64
CA ASN A 667 -19.16 -13.60 7.00
C ASN A 667 -17.84 -14.36 6.76
N PHE A 668 -16.74 -13.92 7.39
CA PHE A 668 -15.38 -14.47 7.27
C PHE A 668 -14.74 -14.36 5.88
N GLN A 669 -15.40 -13.72 4.91
CA GLN A 669 -14.83 -13.55 3.57
C GLN A 669 -13.62 -12.61 3.60
N PRO A 670 -12.47 -13.02 3.02
CA PRO A 670 -11.28 -12.19 2.95
C PRO A 670 -11.40 -11.11 1.88
N TRP A 671 -10.97 -9.90 2.25
CA TRP A 671 -10.91 -8.71 1.41
C TRP A 671 -9.47 -8.23 1.32
N LEU A 672 -8.87 -8.34 0.15
CA LEU A 672 -7.53 -7.84 -0.14
C LEU A 672 -7.52 -6.31 -0.02
N LEU A 673 -6.59 -5.77 0.76
CA LEU A 673 -6.42 -4.34 0.95
C LEU A 673 -5.26 -3.78 0.12
N GLU A 674 -4.14 -4.48 0.13
CA GLU A 674 -2.89 -4.11 -0.54
C GLU A 674 -1.95 -5.30 -0.68
N ILE A 675 -1.03 -5.22 -1.64
CA ILE A 675 0.12 -6.10 -1.79
C ILE A 675 1.36 -5.23 -1.66
N GLN A 676 2.36 -5.70 -0.92
CA GLN A 676 3.59 -5.00 -0.61
C GLN A 676 4.77 -5.77 -1.18
N TYR A 677 5.61 -5.04 -1.91
CA TYR A 677 6.92 -5.52 -2.33
C TYR A 677 7.86 -5.60 -1.12
N LYS A 678 8.68 -6.66 -1.03
CA LYS A 678 9.69 -6.84 0.03
C LYS A 678 9.13 -6.55 1.43
N PRO A 679 8.19 -7.38 1.92
CA PRO A 679 7.55 -7.14 3.22
C PRO A 679 8.58 -7.08 4.34
N ASP A 680 8.25 -6.35 5.42
CA ASP A 680 9.12 -6.26 6.59
C ASP A 680 9.27 -7.63 7.25
N ILE A 681 10.51 -8.11 7.33
CA ILE A 681 10.93 -9.35 7.98
C ILE A 681 11.73 -9.08 9.26
N THR A 682 11.61 -7.88 9.83
CA THR A 682 12.25 -7.55 11.11
C THR A 682 11.64 -8.37 12.24
N LYS A 683 12.49 -8.90 13.12
CA LYS A 683 12.11 -9.78 14.25
C LYS A 683 11.91 -8.98 15.54
N ASP A 684 11.16 -7.90 15.48
CA ASP A 684 10.95 -6.96 16.60
C ASP A 684 9.87 -7.44 17.59
N THR A 685 8.92 -8.27 17.16
CA THR A 685 7.89 -8.87 18.02
C THR A 685 8.11 -10.38 18.26
N PRO A 686 7.52 -10.97 19.32
CA PRO A 686 7.55 -12.42 19.56
C PRO A 686 6.99 -13.23 18.38
N VAL A 687 5.89 -12.76 17.79
CA VAL A 687 5.27 -13.37 16.60
C VAL A 687 6.23 -13.36 15.40
N MET A 688 6.88 -12.22 15.12
CA MET A 688 7.84 -12.14 14.00
C MET A 688 9.08 -13.01 14.24
N LYS A 689 9.53 -13.16 15.49
CA LYS A 689 10.60 -14.09 15.87
C LYS A 689 10.22 -15.56 15.62
N LYS A 690 8.94 -15.91 15.71
CA LYS A 690 8.40 -17.26 15.41
C LYS A 690 8.26 -17.50 13.90
N ILE A 691 7.79 -16.51 13.13
CA ILE A 691 7.46 -16.67 11.70
C ILE A 691 8.69 -16.53 10.79
N VAL A 692 9.52 -15.50 11.00
CA VAL A 692 10.54 -15.11 10.01
C VAL A 692 11.64 -16.16 9.83
N PRO A 693 12.27 -16.70 10.89
CA PRO A 693 13.36 -17.66 10.70
C PRO A 693 12.97 -18.92 9.87
N PRO A 694 11.86 -19.63 10.16
CA PRO A 694 11.46 -20.76 9.33
C PRO A 694 11.04 -20.32 7.92
N MET A 695 10.37 -19.17 7.76
CA MET A 695 9.97 -18.68 6.44
C MET A 695 11.18 -18.42 5.54
N VAL A 696 12.25 -17.83 6.07
CA VAL A 696 13.49 -17.59 5.34
C VAL A 696 14.16 -18.89 4.90
N GLU A 697 14.21 -19.89 5.79
CA GLU A 697 14.69 -21.23 5.47
C GLU A 697 13.82 -21.89 4.38
N ASP A 698 12.51 -21.75 4.47
CA ASP A 698 11.57 -22.31 3.50
C ASP A 698 11.62 -21.61 2.13
N ILE A 699 11.97 -20.32 2.07
CA ILE A 699 12.27 -19.64 0.81
C ILE A 699 13.47 -20.31 0.13
N LEU A 700 14.54 -20.62 0.89
CA LEU A 700 15.71 -21.31 0.33
C LEU A 700 15.34 -22.71 -0.16
N ARG A 701 14.48 -23.44 0.56
CA ARG A 701 13.95 -24.74 0.10
C ARG A 701 13.23 -24.63 -1.23
N VAL A 702 12.38 -23.63 -1.42
CA VAL A 702 11.65 -23.43 -2.68
C VAL A 702 12.55 -22.94 -3.82
N VAL A 703 13.48 -22.03 -3.53
CA VAL A 703 14.29 -21.36 -4.56
C VAL A 703 15.51 -22.18 -4.98
N ILE A 704 16.05 -23.00 -4.08
CA ILE A 704 17.26 -23.81 -4.28
C ILE A 704 16.89 -25.28 -4.32
N ASP A 705 16.46 -25.84 -3.19
CA ASP A 705 16.34 -27.30 -3.03
C ASP A 705 15.29 -27.91 -3.97
N TYR A 706 14.16 -27.25 -4.16
CA TYR A 706 13.07 -27.70 -5.04
C TYR A 706 13.46 -27.72 -6.53
N LYS A 707 14.45 -26.92 -6.94
CA LYS A 707 14.98 -26.98 -8.31
C LYS A 707 15.76 -28.27 -8.56
N ASP A 708 16.43 -28.78 -7.54
CA ASP A 708 17.23 -30.01 -7.60
C ASP A 708 16.34 -31.25 -7.38
N ASP A 709 15.39 -31.19 -6.45
CA ASP A 709 14.43 -32.25 -6.15
C ASP A 709 13.01 -31.68 -5.93
N PRO A 710 12.09 -31.81 -6.92
CA PRO A 710 10.71 -31.37 -6.78
C PRO A 710 9.90 -32.07 -5.67
N ASN A 711 10.42 -33.16 -5.08
CA ASN A 711 9.79 -33.85 -3.95
C ASN A 711 10.35 -33.40 -2.60
N CYS A 712 11.28 -32.44 -2.59
CA CYS A 712 11.89 -31.97 -1.34
C CYS A 712 10.83 -31.33 -0.42
N ASN A 713 11.13 -31.31 0.88
CA ASN A 713 10.32 -30.58 1.83
C ASN A 713 10.44 -29.07 1.54
N VAL A 714 9.33 -28.40 1.21
CA VAL A 714 9.24 -26.93 1.00
C VAL A 714 8.78 -26.18 2.26
N GLY A 715 8.68 -26.90 3.38
CA GLY A 715 8.27 -26.40 4.69
C GLY A 715 6.86 -25.79 4.70
N GLY A 716 6.78 -24.54 5.14
CA GLY A 716 5.55 -23.79 5.24
C GLY A 716 4.97 -23.33 3.90
N PHE A 717 5.71 -23.41 2.79
CA PHE A 717 5.15 -23.07 1.48
C PHE A 717 4.26 -24.17 0.91
N GLU A 718 3.31 -23.75 0.10
CA GLU A 718 2.40 -24.60 -0.67
C GLU A 718 2.28 -24.00 -2.08
N LEU A 719 2.49 -24.82 -3.12
CA LEU A 719 2.26 -24.39 -4.50
C LEU A 719 0.74 -24.27 -4.74
N ILE A 720 0.24 -23.05 -4.91
CA ILE A 720 -1.21 -22.79 -5.08
C ILE A 720 -1.61 -22.53 -6.53
N TYR A 721 -0.66 -22.15 -7.37
CA TYR A 721 -0.90 -21.93 -8.79
C TYR A 721 0.37 -22.13 -9.59
N LYS A 722 0.26 -22.87 -10.69
CA LYS A 722 1.27 -22.95 -11.74
C LYS A 722 0.52 -22.97 -13.06
N GLN A 723 0.78 -21.97 -13.90
CA GLN A 723 0.17 -21.96 -15.22
C GLN A 723 0.72 -23.11 -16.07
N PHE A 724 -0.17 -23.83 -16.74
CA PHE A 724 0.19 -24.87 -17.71
C PHE A 724 0.23 -24.32 -19.12
#